data_AF-A0AA97BER6-F1
#
_entry.id   AF-A0AA97BER6-F1
#
_cell.length_a   1.000
_cell.length_b   1.000
_cell.length_c   1.000
_cell.angle_alpha   90.00
_cell.angle_beta   90.00
_cell.angle_gamma   90.00
#
_symmetry.space_group_name_H-M   'P 1'
#
loop_
_entity.id
_entity.type
_entity.pdbx_description
1 polymer ?
#
loop_
_entity_poly.entity_id
_entity_poly.type
_entity_poly.pdbx_seq_one_letter_code
_entity_poly.pdbx_strand_id
1 'polypeptide(L)'
;MKTPAMIHPARHAFQLSTVATLMLGLGLVTATAAPMDDNSMPPPTDPSAYTDQPADPTQPLLDLYSMPEANQGSLELTDGVYGDRNTVSANNVLPPALQTGEKYPTNGKPSPLFGALPFTQQLLLFEEFGTERLDPTLPPPTLTFPVPTLGAAPAQDPNVVARSGPSGTALEAFLKQPGLYPFPTQYSNVLDRNPWKAQIEMFLNRQPVGSPAEGRPPGKGWSHQRWNEFYPQAGFKTAQAGARINLGLRDRKQLHNYAVGEFAPGGLYYQTSDIPNTLGTTKGIDTRFHPKMPLQNHKSLWTFDGTFPPKLLMVRYGQPILMRHYNALPIDPAANNGFGLHTLSTHEHNGHSPAESDGYANAYFFPGQYYDYRWPLQLAGYDTINTRAQDPRAAFPCSPGETLFVNDASPGLKTCQNGSIKIRGDWRETMSTHWFHDHMLDFTAQNVYKGNAVMMNYYSALDRGNEALQDGVNLRFPSGSGMPWGNRDYDVNLVIADKAWDANGQLWFNPFNTDGFLGDQILVNWQYRPTLKVRARSYRFRILNGSVSRYLKLAVVREIAGNSGEFKGPTGSNLSYARVPFHMIANDGNIMEHTVPFDGTMDLNGDGNLQDNNGVLPLQGIAERYDIIINFAKHGIKVGDKLYLVNLEEHQSGKGPEGAIALADVLSEKYKAVIKQTSNGPEWDNGDPAIGKFMQFVVQPYSGQDLSMDPVAYEPAKPGKAEGLKMLPLPIDRNSATDQAKLKDARHREFIFGRSDGTDTQPWTIKTDGSFGYSMDPRRINAAPQLTQQSTDGGFSGDGTLEVWKIINGGNGWSHPVHVHFEEGVILSRDGKAPPEWEKWARKDVYRIGPDTDSSKEVEMAIRFREFAGTYMEHCHNTQHEDSSMLLRWDLEHPGQFQVMPTPLPGWDGVEYVASVGLPTFRTEGHDNDEPTNKPPVAANDSAATTAGKQITLNVLANDTDPENNLPLTVVGLSQPDSGQGTTSTDGSTVTYVPPATVTTAFTASFNYTARDAKGAESVAPATVSIAVSPAAAVDQIQVTSATVQVRSGNRFTWDISGTTTVATGNSITVTAATTSGPLLLGTATLSTTTSGARWRLSTTTTGSGPATPATVTVKSALGQSVTAPVSIR
;
A
#
# COMPACT_ATOMS: atom_id res chain seq x y z
N MET A 1 40.71 -61.25 12.84
CA MET A 1 40.87 -62.70 12.56
C MET A 1 39.52 -63.26 12.15
N LYS A 2 39.50 -63.94 10.99
CA LYS A 2 38.59 -65.02 10.57
C LYS A 2 37.06 -64.79 10.56
N THR A 3 36.54 -64.55 9.35
CA THR A 3 35.46 -65.37 8.73
C THR A 3 35.88 -66.85 8.67
N PRO A 4 34.99 -67.88 8.51
CA PRO A 4 33.95 -67.88 7.45
C PRO A 4 32.69 -68.80 7.61
N ALA A 5 31.78 -68.63 6.63
CA ALA A 5 31.07 -69.67 5.85
C ALA A 5 30.13 -70.69 6.53
N MET A 6 29.09 -71.26 5.91
CA MET A 6 28.31 -71.10 4.66
C MET A 6 27.38 -72.35 4.63
N ILE A 7 26.34 -72.35 3.78
CA ILE A 7 25.68 -73.50 3.12
C ILE A 7 24.23 -73.85 3.57
N HIS A 8 23.32 -73.50 2.65
CA HIS A 8 21.96 -74.00 2.40
C HIS A 8 21.97 -75.41 1.77
N PRO A 9 20.87 -76.20 1.79
CA PRO A 9 19.95 -76.17 0.62
C PRO A 9 18.47 -76.59 0.83
N ALA A 10 17.63 -76.08 -0.10
CA ALA A 10 16.51 -76.73 -0.81
C ALA A 10 15.24 -77.18 -0.02
N ARG A 11 13.99 -77.11 -0.49
CA ARG A 11 13.32 -76.67 -1.74
C ARG A 11 11.79 -76.65 -1.48
N HIS A 12 11.15 -75.50 -1.70
CA HIS A 12 9.88 -75.27 -2.43
C HIS A 12 8.61 -76.15 -2.26
N ALA A 13 7.52 -75.50 -1.87
CA ALA A 13 6.25 -75.47 -2.63
C ALA A 13 5.44 -74.18 -2.29
N PHE A 14 4.78 -73.61 -3.30
CA PHE A 14 4.17 -72.28 -3.39
C PHE A 14 2.82 -72.11 -2.63
N GLN A 15 2.52 -70.87 -2.16
CA GLN A 15 1.32 -70.10 -2.55
C GLN A 15 1.28 -68.65 -1.99
N LEU A 16 0.81 -67.72 -2.85
CA LEU A 16 0.29 -66.34 -2.61
C LEU A 16 1.28 -65.26 -2.10
N SER A 17 1.38 -64.02 -2.59
CA SER A 17 0.91 -63.29 -3.77
C SER A 17 1.60 -61.90 -3.73
N THR A 18 2.44 -61.61 -4.73
CA THR A 18 2.85 -60.29 -5.27
C THR A 18 3.08 -59.09 -4.31
N VAL A 19 4.34 -58.88 -3.93
CA VAL A 19 4.96 -57.54 -3.77
C VAL A 19 6.06 -57.47 -4.84
N ALA A 20 5.93 -56.54 -5.80
CA ALA A 20 6.95 -56.33 -6.82
C ALA A 20 7.94 -55.24 -6.36
N THR A 21 9.10 -55.68 -5.91
CA THR A 21 10.31 -54.87 -5.78
C THR A 21 10.83 -54.56 -7.19
N LEU A 22 10.89 -53.28 -7.59
CA LEU A 22 11.68 -52.87 -8.75
C LEU A 22 13.04 -52.36 -8.26
N MET A 23 14.10 -53.02 -8.72
CA MET A 23 15.49 -52.68 -8.43
C MET A 23 15.82 -51.26 -8.92
N LEU A 24 16.42 -50.44 -8.04
CA LEU A 24 17.15 -49.24 -8.45
C LEU A 24 18.45 -49.67 -9.14
N GLY A 25 18.48 -49.61 -10.46
CA GLY A 25 19.72 -49.51 -11.22
C GLY A 25 20.28 -48.09 -11.08
N LEU A 26 21.53 -47.96 -10.63
CA LEU A 26 22.32 -46.73 -10.76
C LEU A 26 22.52 -46.44 -12.26
N GLY A 27 21.66 -45.58 -12.81
CA GLY A 27 21.95 -44.79 -13.99
C GLY A 27 22.60 -43.48 -13.56
N LEU A 28 23.79 -43.20 -14.08
CA LEU A 28 24.35 -41.85 -14.15
C LEU A 28 23.37 -40.99 -14.95
N VAL A 29 22.41 -40.37 -14.25
CA VAL A 29 21.58 -39.31 -14.82
C VAL A 29 22.48 -38.07 -14.83
N THR A 30 22.93 -37.70 -16.02
CA THR A 30 23.29 -36.31 -16.31
C THR A 30 22.17 -35.45 -15.77
N ALA A 31 22.45 -34.62 -14.76
CA ALA A 31 21.48 -33.67 -14.23
C ALA A 31 21.03 -32.76 -15.38
N THR A 32 19.89 -33.10 -15.98
CA THR A 32 19.14 -32.17 -16.81
C THR A 32 18.76 -31.01 -15.91
N ALA A 33 18.89 -29.78 -16.42
CA ALA A 33 18.50 -28.56 -15.71
C ALA A 33 17.19 -28.78 -14.94
N ALA A 34 17.12 -28.28 -13.71
CA ALA A 34 15.88 -28.25 -12.93
C ALA A 34 14.75 -27.74 -13.85
N PRO A 35 13.52 -28.29 -13.77
CA PRO A 35 12.42 -27.80 -14.58
C PRO A 35 12.35 -26.28 -14.44
N MET A 36 12.23 -25.59 -15.57
CA MET A 36 11.99 -24.14 -15.57
C MET A 36 10.78 -23.85 -14.68
N ASP A 37 10.88 -22.80 -13.85
CA ASP A 37 9.78 -22.39 -12.99
C ASP A 37 8.52 -22.12 -13.83
N ASP A 38 7.38 -22.60 -13.34
CA ASP A 38 6.10 -22.46 -14.03
C ASP A 38 5.52 -21.06 -13.81
N ASN A 39 5.80 -20.17 -14.77
CA ASN A 39 5.32 -18.78 -14.78
C ASN A 39 3.94 -18.61 -15.44
N SER A 40 3.22 -19.71 -15.73
CA SER A 40 1.86 -19.59 -16.27
C SER A 40 0.87 -19.07 -15.22
N MET A 41 -0.21 -18.42 -15.66
CA MET A 41 -1.28 -17.99 -14.75
C MET A 41 -1.89 -19.18 -14.00
N PRO A 42 -2.49 -18.97 -12.82
CA PRO A 42 -3.21 -20.03 -12.11
C PRO A 42 -4.35 -20.60 -12.99
N PRO A 43 -4.53 -21.93 -13.05
CA PRO A 43 -5.64 -22.51 -13.81
C PRO A 43 -6.99 -22.12 -13.19
N PRO A 44 -8.11 -22.14 -13.92
CA PRO A 44 -9.42 -21.74 -13.40
C PRO A 44 -9.94 -22.53 -12.18
N THR A 45 -9.32 -23.68 -11.88
CA THR A 45 -9.64 -24.51 -10.70
C THR A 45 -8.82 -24.14 -9.46
N ASP A 46 -7.83 -23.25 -9.60
CA ASP A 46 -7.01 -22.77 -8.51
C ASP A 46 -7.78 -21.74 -7.67
N PRO A 47 -7.73 -21.78 -6.32
CA PRO A 47 -8.44 -20.82 -5.48
C PRO A 47 -8.01 -19.35 -5.71
N SER A 48 -6.77 -19.15 -6.19
CA SER A 48 -6.21 -17.83 -6.51
C SER A 48 -6.30 -17.49 -8.00
N ALA A 49 -7.17 -18.17 -8.76
CA ALA A 49 -7.38 -17.92 -10.19
C ALA A 49 -7.71 -16.46 -10.47
N TYR A 50 -7.05 -15.91 -11.48
CA TYR A 50 -7.27 -14.52 -11.88
C TYR A 50 -8.67 -14.36 -12.45
N THR A 51 -9.27 -13.21 -12.20
CA THR A 51 -10.65 -12.90 -12.62
C THR A 51 -10.64 -11.88 -13.74
N ASP A 52 -11.62 -11.98 -14.64
CA ASP A 52 -11.83 -10.95 -15.64
C ASP A 52 -12.18 -9.62 -14.95
N GLN A 53 -11.64 -8.52 -15.48
CA GLN A 53 -12.10 -7.20 -15.08
C GLN A 53 -13.57 -7.03 -15.49
N PRO A 54 -14.41 -6.40 -14.65
CA PRO A 54 -15.76 -6.03 -15.05
C PRO A 54 -15.73 -5.17 -16.31
N ALA A 55 -16.66 -5.40 -17.23
CA ALA A 55 -16.76 -4.64 -18.48
C ALA A 55 -16.97 -3.12 -18.23
N ASP A 56 -17.64 -2.80 -17.11
CA ASP A 56 -17.77 -1.45 -16.56
C ASP A 56 -17.36 -1.52 -15.07
N PRO A 57 -16.20 -0.95 -14.68
CA PRO A 57 -15.73 -1.00 -13.31
C PRO A 57 -16.47 -0.02 -12.37
N THR A 58 -17.32 0.89 -12.87
CA THR A 58 -17.95 1.92 -12.04
C THR A 58 -18.85 1.33 -10.97
N GLN A 59 -19.79 0.45 -11.31
CA GLN A 59 -20.70 -0.14 -10.32
C GLN A 59 -19.95 -1.01 -9.30
N PRO A 60 -19.04 -1.92 -9.71
CA PRO A 60 -18.24 -2.69 -8.75
C PRO A 60 -17.38 -1.82 -7.82
N LEU A 61 -16.83 -0.70 -8.29
CA LEU A 61 -16.11 0.26 -7.44
C LEU A 61 -17.02 0.90 -6.39
N LEU A 62 -18.28 1.19 -6.73
CA LEU A 62 -19.28 1.70 -5.79
C LEU A 62 -19.73 0.62 -4.81
N ASP A 63 -19.86 -0.62 -5.27
CA ASP A 63 -20.30 -1.76 -4.46
C ASP A 63 -19.33 -2.06 -3.32
N LEU A 64 -18.03 -1.78 -3.48
CA LEU A 64 -17.01 -1.93 -2.43
C LEU A 64 -17.41 -1.21 -1.13
N TYR A 65 -18.03 -0.03 -1.21
CA TYR A 65 -18.47 0.73 -0.02
C TYR A 65 -19.61 0.08 0.76
N SER A 66 -20.31 -0.88 0.15
CA SER A 66 -21.38 -1.65 0.79
C SER A 66 -20.92 -3.02 1.30
N MET A 67 -19.71 -3.44 0.93
CA MET A 67 -19.14 -4.71 1.38
C MET A 67 -18.60 -4.61 2.81
N PRO A 68 -18.54 -5.73 3.55
CA PRO A 68 -17.79 -5.79 4.79
C PRO A 68 -16.32 -5.39 4.60
N GLU A 69 -15.69 -4.91 5.68
CA GLU A 69 -14.26 -4.61 5.72
C GLU A 69 -13.44 -5.85 5.34
N ALA A 70 -12.39 -5.67 4.54
CA ALA A 70 -11.60 -6.78 4.01
C ALA A 70 -10.79 -7.54 5.08
N ASN A 71 -10.60 -6.94 6.25
CA ASN A 71 -9.97 -7.54 7.42
C ASN A 71 -10.98 -8.02 8.49
N GLN A 72 -12.30 -8.05 8.21
CA GLN A 72 -13.33 -8.42 9.20
C GLN A 72 -13.03 -9.75 9.92
N GLY A 73 -12.48 -10.74 9.21
CA GLY A 73 -12.11 -12.04 9.77
C GLY A 73 -11.09 -11.98 10.91
N SER A 74 -10.25 -10.94 10.95
CA SER A 74 -9.27 -10.70 12.02
C SER A 74 -9.88 -10.32 13.37
N LEU A 75 -11.16 -9.95 13.39
CA LEU A 75 -11.91 -9.48 14.56
C LEU A 75 -13.01 -10.45 15.01
N GLU A 76 -12.94 -11.71 14.60
CA GLU A 76 -13.94 -12.70 14.97
C GLU A 76 -13.91 -13.03 16.47
N LEU A 77 -15.11 -13.09 17.07
CA LEU A 77 -15.38 -13.39 18.48
C LEU A 77 -16.20 -14.68 18.62
N THR A 78 -16.76 -14.92 19.80
CA THR A 78 -17.63 -16.07 20.09
C THR A 78 -18.87 -16.11 19.19
N ASP A 79 -19.29 -17.31 18.81
CA ASP A 79 -20.56 -17.60 18.13
C ASP A 79 -20.71 -16.95 16.73
N GLY A 80 -19.59 -16.76 16.03
CA GLY A 80 -19.59 -16.16 14.67
C GLY A 80 -19.92 -14.67 14.66
N VAL A 81 -19.80 -14.00 15.81
CA VAL A 81 -19.92 -12.55 15.92
C VAL A 81 -18.60 -11.92 15.52
N TYR A 82 -18.64 -10.94 14.62
CA TYR A 82 -17.47 -10.15 14.27
C TYR A 82 -17.48 -8.83 15.04
N GLY A 83 -16.35 -8.50 15.65
CA GLY A 83 -16.12 -7.20 16.24
C GLY A 83 -15.87 -6.10 15.20
N ASP A 84 -15.58 -4.91 15.68
CA ASP A 84 -15.12 -3.76 14.91
C ASP A 84 -13.74 -3.28 15.39
N ARG A 85 -13.22 -2.19 14.80
CA ARG A 85 -11.98 -1.52 15.23
C ARG A 85 -11.94 -1.10 16.71
N ASN A 86 -13.08 -0.98 17.39
CA ASN A 86 -13.14 -0.62 18.80
C ASN A 86 -12.94 -1.84 19.73
N THR A 87 -13.13 -3.05 19.21
CA THR A 87 -12.90 -4.32 19.94
C THR A 87 -11.52 -4.35 20.59
N VAL A 88 -10.50 -3.96 19.83
CA VAL A 88 -9.10 -3.92 20.31
C VAL A 88 -8.83 -2.79 21.30
N SER A 89 -9.70 -1.78 21.36
CA SER A 89 -9.55 -0.60 22.21
C SER A 89 -10.24 -0.74 23.57
N ALA A 90 -10.84 -1.89 23.86
CA ALA A 90 -11.69 -2.08 25.05
C ALA A 90 -10.92 -2.01 26.39
N ASN A 91 -9.62 -2.30 26.40
CA ASN A 91 -8.85 -2.53 27.63
C ASN A 91 -7.66 -1.56 27.74
N ASN A 92 -7.72 -0.54 28.61
CA ASN A 92 -6.61 0.41 28.85
C ASN A 92 -6.47 1.55 27.82
N VAL A 93 -7.58 2.01 27.24
CA VAL A 93 -7.61 3.27 26.49
C VAL A 93 -8.11 4.39 27.39
N LEU A 94 -7.47 5.56 27.28
CA LEU A 94 -7.93 6.79 27.93
C LEU A 94 -9.23 7.25 27.25
N PRO A 95 -10.40 7.19 27.92
CA PRO A 95 -11.65 7.67 27.35
C PRO A 95 -11.51 9.14 26.97
N PRO A 96 -12.20 9.63 25.91
CA PRO A 96 -12.10 11.02 25.47
C PRO A 96 -12.27 12.05 26.60
N ALA A 97 -13.16 11.78 27.56
CA ALA A 97 -13.39 12.66 28.72
C ALA A 97 -12.20 12.78 29.70
N LEU A 98 -11.22 11.88 29.65
CA LEU A 98 -10.02 11.87 30.50
C LEU A 98 -8.75 12.32 29.76
N GLN A 99 -8.87 12.69 28.49
CA GLN A 99 -7.74 13.17 27.68
C GLN A 99 -7.39 14.61 28.06
N THR A 100 -6.09 14.91 28.15
CA THR A 100 -5.56 16.18 28.71
C THR A 100 -5.27 17.25 27.66
N GLY A 101 -5.36 16.95 26.37
CA GLY A 101 -5.14 17.88 25.24
C GLY A 101 -4.47 17.21 24.03
N GLU A 102 -4.24 17.94 22.94
CA GLU A 102 -3.67 17.39 21.67
C GLU A 102 -2.12 17.33 21.65
N LYS A 103 -1.47 17.62 22.79
CA LYS A 103 -0.01 17.64 22.92
C LYS A 103 0.56 16.27 23.29
N TYR A 104 1.88 16.13 23.20
CA TYR A 104 2.65 14.96 23.64
C TYR A 104 2.52 14.64 25.16
N PRO A 105 2.49 13.36 25.56
CA PRO A 105 2.14 12.25 24.68
C PRO A 105 0.68 12.43 24.24
N THR A 106 0.39 12.26 22.95
CA THR A 106 -0.86 12.76 22.34
C THR A 106 -2.11 12.29 23.10
N ASN A 107 -2.88 13.23 23.66
CA ASN A 107 -4.09 12.98 24.46
C ASN A 107 -3.85 12.20 25.77
N GLY A 108 -2.61 12.18 26.26
CA GLY A 108 -2.19 11.50 27.47
C GLY A 108 -1.43 12.38 28.45
N LYS A 109 -1.19 11.84 29.65
CA LYS A 109 -0.37 12.48 30.68
C LYS A 109 1.12 12.22 30.43
N PRO A 110 2.02 13.12 30.87
CA PRO A 110 3.46 12.89 30.81
C PRO A 110 3.88 11.54 31.40
N SER A 111 4.77 10.85 30.67
CA SER A 111 5.27 9.53 31.02
C SER A 111 6.15 9.58 32.29
N PRO A 112 5.78 8.89 33.40
CA PRO A 112 6.57 8.91 34.64
C PRO A 112 7.90 8.15 34.50
N LEU A 113 9.02 8.71 34.99
CA LEU A 113 10.34 8.10 34.78
C LEU A 113 10.75 7.02 35.82
N PHE A 114 10.00 6.84 36.90
CA PHE A 114 10.32 5.87 37.98
C PHE A 114 11.76 5.99 38.54
N GLY A 115 12.31 7.20 38.53
CA GLY A 115 13.69 7.46 38.96
C GLY A 115 14.78 7.05 37.96
N ALA A 116 14.41 6.67 36.73
CA ALA A 116 15.34 6.55 35.61
C ALA A 116 16.04 7.89 35.37
N LEU A 117 17.34 7.82 35.13
CA LEU A 117 18.17 8.98 34.85
C LEU A 117 18.74 8.83 33.44
N PRO A 118 18.88 9.93 32.69
CA PRO A 118 19.46 9.87 31.36
C PRO A 118 20.93 9.43 31.44
N PHE A 119 21.35 8.63 30.46
CA PHE A 119 22.75 8.20 30.25
C PHE A 119 23.34 7.33 31.38
N THR A 120 22.49 6.69 32.20
CA THR A 120 22.93 5.80 33.29
C THR A 120 22.91 4.31 32.95
N GLN A 121 22.57 3.96 31.70
CA GLN A 121 22.57 2.58 31.22
C GLN A 121 23.29 2.46 29.89
N GLN A 122 23.99 1.36 29.67
CA GLN A 122 24.55 1.01 28.38
C GLN A 122 23.45 0.71 27.35
N LEU A 123 23.68 1.11 26.09
CA LEU A 123 22.86 0.75 24.95
C LEU A 123 22.88 -0.77 24.74
N LEU A 124 21.70 -1.37 24.57
CA LEU A 124 21.58 -2.74 24.07
C LEU A 124 21.86 -2.75 22.56
N LEU A 125 22.92 -3.45 22.16
CA LEU A 125 23.17 -3.72 20.75
C LEU A 125 22.26 -4.84 20.26
N PHE A 126 21.96 -4.80 18.96
CA PHE A 126 21.09 -5.77 18.31
C PHE A 126 21.59 -7.21 18.44
N GLU A 127 20.65 -8.12 18.71
CA GLU A 127 20.86 -9.57 18.80
C GLU A 127 20.49 -10.23 17.46
N GLU A 128 21.40 -10.97 16.87
CA GLU A 128 21.18 -11.62 15.56
C GLU A 128 20.19 -12.78 15.64
N PHE A 129 19.37 -12.97 14.61
CA PHE A 129 18.55 -14.18 14.48
C PHE A 129 19.39 -15.45 14.31
N GLY A 130 20.49 -15.33 13.56
CA GLY A 130 21.35 -16.41 13.07
C GLY A 130 20.64 -17.34 12.09
N THR A 131 21.05 -17.27 10.83
CA THR A 131 20.55 -18.13 9.77
C THR A 131 21.27 -19.47 9.77
N GLU A 132 20.54 -20.53 9.45
CA GLU A 132 21.08 -21.90 9.37
C GLU A 132 20.88 -22.42 7.96
N ARG A 133 21.75 -23.33 7.51
CA ARG A 133 21.56 -24.03 6.23
C ARG A 133 20.20 -24.73 6.24
N LEU A 134 19.43 -24.56 5.18
CA LEU A 134 18.18 -25.29 5.02
C LEU A 134 18.50 -26.73 4.59
N ASP A 135 18.19 -27.70 5.46
CA ASP A 135 18.53 -29.11 5.28
C ASP A 135 17.28 -30.00 5.31
N PRO A 136 16.82 -30.53 4.15
CA PRO A 136 15.64 -31.38 4.08
C PRO A 136 15.85 -32.79 4.67
N THR A 137 17.08 -33.14 5.05
CA THR A 137 17.40 -34.45 5.63
C THR A 137 17.26 -34.48 7.16
N LEU A 138 17.02 -33.32 7.79
CA LEU A 138 16.78 -33.25 9.22
C LEU A 138 15.53 -34.06 9.60
N PRO A 139 15.59 -34.86 10.69
CA PRO A 139 14.42 -35.58 11.15
C PRO A 139 13.33 -34.60 11.64
N PRO A 140 12.05 -34.99 11.59
CA PRO A 140 10.98 -34.20 12.19
C PRO A 140 11.30 -33.83 13.65
N PRO A 141 11.11 -32.57 14.06
CA PRO A 141 11.38 -32.11 15.41
C PRO A 141 10.44 -32.77 16.42
N THR A 142 10.90 -32.87 17.66
CA THR A 142 10.13 -33.51 18.74
C THR A 142 9.08 -32.60 19.37
N LEU A 143 9.27 -31.28 19.31
CA LEU A 143 8.34 -30.30 19.85
C LEU A 143 7.59 -29.61 18.71
N THR A 144 6.28 -29.56 18.82
CA THR A 144 5.40 -28.73 17.98
C THR A 144 5.38 -27.30 18.49
N PHE A 145 4.77 -26.38 17.72
CA PHE A 145 4.56 -25.01 18.18
C PHE A 145 3.73 -25.03 19.46
N PRO A 146 4.24 -24.48 20.59
CA PRO A 146 3.60 -24.65 21.88
C PRO A 146 2.31 -23.82 21.97
N VAL A 147 1.29 -24.39 22.61
CA VAL A 147 -0.01 -23.75 22.84
C VAL A 147 0.05 -22.68 23.94
N PRO A 148 -0.87 -21.70 23.95
CA PRO A 148 -0.98 -20.76 25.05
C PRO A 148 -1.35 -21.46 26.35
N THR A 149 -0.84 -20.95 27.47
CA THR A 149 -1.04 -21.52 28.81
C THR A 149 -1.27 -20.43 29.84
N LEU A 150 -1.92 -20.76 30.96
CA LEU A 150 -1.98 -19.85 32.10
C LEU A 150 -0.58 -19.69 32.70
N GLY A 151 -0.28 -18.48 33.16
CA GLY A 151 0.99 -18.19 33.83
C GLY A 151 0.95 -16.90 34.61
N ALA A 152 2.02 -16.62 35.35
CA ALA A 152 2.06 -15.42 36.19
C ALA A 152 2.20 -14.15 35.34
N ALA A 153 1.41 -13.13 35.69
CA ALA A 153 1.65 -11.77 35.22
C ALA A 153 3.04 -11.28 35.72
N PRO A 154 3.76 -10.45 34.95
CA PRO A 154 3.34 -9.82 33.70
C PRO A 154 3.61 -10.64 32.42
N ALA A 155 4.29 -11.80 32.52
CA ALA A 155 4.73 -12.59 31.36
C ALA A 155 3.61 -13.40 30.68
N GLN A 156 2.56 -13.76 31.40
CA GLN A 156 1.39 -14.50 30.89
C GLN A 156 0.11 -14.06 31.63
N ASP A 157 -1.06 -14.50 31.15
CA ASP A 157 -2.34 -14.27 31.82
C ASP A 157 -2.60 -15.37 32.88
N PRO A 158 -2.89 -15.02 34.14
CA PRO A 158 -3.10 -16.00 35.20
C PRO A 158 -4.48 -16.65 35.18
N ASN A 159 -5.44 -16.09 34.44
CA ASN A 159 -6.86 -16.44 34.55
C ASN A 159 -7.47 -16.96 33.25
N VAL A 160 -7.04 -16.47 32.09
CA VAL A 160 -7.67 -16.77 30.80
C VAL A 160 -6.65 -17.20 29.74
N VAL A 161 -6.74 -18.45 29.27
CA VAL A 161 -5.81 -19.03 28.28
C VAL A 161 -5.82 -18.26 26.96
N ALA A 162 -6.99 -17.89 26.44
CA ALA A 162 -7.12 -17.14 25.20
C ALA A 162 -6.45 -15.75 25.27
N ARG A 163 -6.25 -15.21 26.47
CA ARG A 163 -5.59 -13.93 26.72
C ARG A 163 -4.09 -14.08 27.00
N SER A 164 -3.54 -15.28 26.90
CA SER A 164 -2.15 -15.61 27.19
C SER A 164 -1.41 -16.07 25.93
N GLY A 165 -0.08 -16.07 25.99
CA GLY A 165 0.79 -16.74 25.02
C GLY A 165 1.37 -18.05 25.58
N PRO A 166 2.22 -18.75 24.80
CA PRO A 166 2.98 -19.89 25.29
C PRO A 166 3.96 -19.47 26.40
N SER A 167 4.32 -20.41 27.29
CA SER A 167 5.37 -20.11 28.28
C SER A 167 6.71 -19.85 27.60
N GLY A 168 7.49 -18.90 28.11
CA GLY A 168 8.78 -18.52 27.51
C GLY A 168 9.76 -19.70 27.39
N THR A 169 9.76 -20.62 28.36
CA THR A 169 10.59 -21.84 28.31
C THR A 169 10.15 -22.78 27.20
N ALA A 170 8.86 -23.00 27.00
CA ALA A 170 8.35 -23.86 25.94
C ALA A 170 8.59 -23.25 24.55
N LEU A 171 8.32 -21.96 24.39
CA LEU A 171 8.57 -21.23 23.14
C LEU A 171 10.05 -21.28 22.75
N GLU A 172 10.94 -21.05 23.70
CA GLU A 172 12.36 -21.09 23.42
C GLU A 172 12.87 -22.51 23.14
N ALA A 173 12.38 -23.52 23.87
CA ALA A 173 12.69 -24.92 23.57
C ALA A 173 12.27 -25.30 22.14
N PHE A 174 11.12 -24.82 21.69
CA PHE A 174 10.64 -25.00 20.31
C PHE A 174 11.55 -24.31 19.28
N LEU A 175 11.87 -23.02 19.50
CA LEU A 175 12.71 -22.23 18.58
C LEU A 175 14.17 -22.73 18.53
N LYS A 176 14.67 -23.38 19.58
CA LYS A 176 15.99 -24.01 19.64
C LYS A 176 16.16 -25.22 18.71
N GLN A 177 15.08 -25.86 18.30
CA GLN A 177 15.17 -27.03 17.44
C GLN A 177 15.75 -26.62 16.07
N PRO A 178 16.65 -27.42 15.46
CA PRO A 178 17.23 -27.07 14.18
C PRO A 178 16.20 -27.13 13.05
N GLY A 179 16.46 -26.40 11.97
CA GLY A 179 15.69 -26.47 10.73
C GLY A 179 14.23 -26.00 10.83
N LEU A 180 13.52 -26.16 9.71
CA LEU A 180 12.12 -25.79 9.54
C LEU A 180 11.30 -27.05 9.27
N TYR A 181 10.24 -27.23 10.06
CA TYR A 181 9.32 -28.35 9.90
C TYR A 181 7.87 -27.87 10.00
N PRO A 182 6.98 -28.32 9.11
CA PRO A 182 7.25 -29.10 7.89
C PRO A 182 8.23 -28.39 6.96
N PHE A 183 8.94 -29.15 6.12
CA PHE A 183 9.94 -28.55 5.24
C PHE A 183 9.25 -27.56 4.28
N PRO A 184 9.77 -26.34 4.10
CA PRO A 184 9.14 -25.34 3.24
C PRO A 184 9.01 -25.81 1.79
N THR A 185 7.93 -25.41 1.12
CA THR A 185 7.69 -25.72 -0.28
C THR A 185 7.27 -24.47 -1.05
N GLN A 186 7.26 -24.54 -2.37
CA GLN A 186 6.75 -23.47 -3.23
C GLN A 186 5.32 -23.05 -2.84
N TYR A 187 4.45 -24.02 -2.56
CA TYR A 187 3.04 -23.79 -2.22
C TYR A 187 2.84 -23.69 -0.71
N SER A 188 1.80 -22.96 -0.32
CA SER A 188 1.37 -22.89 1.08
C SER A 188 0.97 -24.28 1.59
N ASN A 189 1.34 -24.60 2.81
CA ASN A 189 0.91 -25.82 3.46
C ASN A 189 -0.52 -25.72 3.98
N VAL A 190 -1.45 -26.29 3.21
CA VAL A 190 -2.88 -26.40 3.57
C VAL A 190 -3.24 -27.73 4.23
N LEU A 191 -2.28 -28.64 4.40
CA LEU A 191 -2.51 -30.00 4.91
C LEU A 191 -2.42 -30.04 6.43
N ASP A 192 -1.40 -29.39 6.99
CA ASP A 192 -1.24 -29.34 8.43
C ASP A 192 -2.22 -28.35 9.07
N ARG A 193 -2.81 -28.76 10.19
CA ARG A 193 -3.79 -27.96 10.94
C ARG A 193 -3.10 -27.10 11.98
N ASN A 194 -3.72 -25.95 12.28
CA ASN A 194 -3.25 -25.05 13.33
C ASN A 194 -3.10 -25.82 14.66
N PRO A 195 -1.90 -25.86 15.26
CA PRO A 195 -1.65 -26.59 16.50
C PRO A 195 -2.44 -26.06 17.70
N TRP A 196 -3.00 -24.85 17.61
CA TRP A 196 -3.81 -24.23 18.64
C TRP A 196 -5.32 -24.46 18.46
N LYS A 197 -5.72 -25.33 17.53
CA LYS A 197 -7.13 -25.64 17.19
C LYS A 197 -8.04 -25.74 18.42
N ALA A 198 -7.65 -26.53 19.43
CA ALA A 198 -8.48 -26.73 20.62
C ALA A 198 -8.72 -25.42 21.40
N GLN A 199 -7.70 -24.57 21.54
CA GLN A 199 -7.83 -23.29 22.25
C GLN A 199 -8.64 -22.27 21.43
N ILE A 200 -8.49 -22.29 20.10
CA ILE A 200 -9.25 -21.45 19.18
C ILE A 200 -10.74 -21.82 19.23
N GLU A 201 -11.07 -23.11 19.19
CA GLU A 201 -12.46 -23.60 19.25
C GLU A 201 -13.14 -23.26 20.58
N MET A 202 -12.39 -23.36 21.68
CA MET A 202 -12.87 -22.93 22.99
C MET A 202 -13.14 -21.43 23.04
N PHE A 203 -12.32 -20.61 22.38
CA PHE A 203 -12.51 -19.16 22.34
C PHE A 203 -13.68 -18.77 21.43
N LEU A 204 -13.75 -19.30 20.20
CA LEU A 204 -14.78 -18.95 19.22
C LEU A 204 -16.14 -19.59 19.52
N ASN A 205 -16.20 -20.59 20.41
CA ASN A 205 -17.39 -21.41 20.65
C ASN A 205 -17.95 -22.08 19.37
N ARG A 206 -17.08 -22.35 18.39
CA ARG A 206 -17.39 -23.08 17.14
C ARG A 206 -16.17 -23.85 16.66
N GLN A 207 -16.34 -24.62 15.59
CA GLN A 207 -15.29 -25.45 14.98
C GLN A 207 -14.88 -24.86 13.62
N PRO A 208 -13.74 -24.15 13.51
CA PRO A 208 -13.28 -23.63 12.23
C PRO A 208 -13.01 -24.75 11.22
N VAL A 209 -13.48 -24.58 9.99
CA VAL A 209 -13.22 -25.46 8.85
C VAL A 209 -11.81 -25.14 8.34
N GLY A 210 -11.01 -26.10 7.90
CA GLY A 210 -9.71 -25.79 7.26
C GLY A 210 -8.57 -25.41 8.22
N SER A 211 -8.65 -24.26 8.91
CA SER A 211 -7.67 -23.71 9.88
C SER A 211 -6.22 -24.24 9.69
N PRO A 212 -5.53 -23.87 8.59
CA PRO A 212 -4.21 -24.39 8.28
C PRO A 212 -3.15 -23.87 9.26
N ALA A 213 -2.05 -24.61 9.40
CA ALA A 213 -0.89 -24.20 10.19
C ALA A 213 -0.09 -23.08 9.51
N GLU A 214 -0.03 -23.06 8.18
CA GLU A 214 0.53 -21.95 7.41
C GLU A 214 -0.57 -20.96 7.06
N GLY A 215 -0.37 -19.68 7.38
CA GLY A 215 -1.34 -18.62 7.12
C GLY A 215 -1.16 -17.92 5.78
N ARG A 216 -0.17 -18.30 4.97
CA ARG A 216 0.02 -17.75 3.62
C ARG A 216 -1.19 -18.10 2.74
N PRO A 217 -1.73 -17.15 1.95
CA PRO A 217 -2.82 -17.42 1.04
C PRO A 217 -2.52 -18.60 0.10
N PRO A 218 -3.46 -19.56 -0.08
CA PRO A 218 -3.21 -20.75 -0.86
C PRO A 218 -3.49 -20.60 -2.35
N GLY A 219 -2.84 -21.42 -3.16
CA GLY A 219 -2.99 -21.41 -4.61
C GLY A 219 -1.75 -20.86 -5.31
N LYS A 220 -1.72 -21.01 -6.63
CA LYS A 220 -0.54 -20.68 -7.44
C LYS A 220 -0.21 -19.19 -7.46
N GLY A 221 -1.22 -18.30 -7.42
CA GLY A 221 -1.04 -16.85 -7.44
C GLY A 221 -0.30 -16.29 -6.22
N TRP A 222 -0.27 -17.05 -5.11
CA TRP A 222 0.47 -16.72 -3.88
C TRP A 222 1.59 -17.72 -3.58
N SER A 223 1.91 -18.59 -4.54
CA SER A 223 3.04 -19.51 -4.43
C SER A 223 4.36 -18.74 -4.56
N HIS A 224 5.44 -19.29 -3.99
CA HIS A 224 6.74 -18.64 -4.09
C HIS A 224 7.18 -18.54 -5.55
N GLN A 225 7.32 -17.30 -6.03
CA GLN A 225 7.70 -17.05 -7.41
C GLN A 225 9.14 -17.49 -7.64
N ARG A 226 9.39 -18.13 -8.79
CA ARG A 226 10.73 -18.56 -9.21
C ARG A 226 11.42 -19.41 -8.12
N TRP A 227 10.69 -20.39 -7.59
CA TRP A 227 11.13 -21.19 -6.43
C TRP A 227 12.38 -22.02 -6.71
N ASN A 228 12.47 -22.68 -7.87
CA ASN A 228 13.64 -23.50 -8.19
C ASN A 228 14.85 -22.63 -8.51
N GLU A 229 14.63 -21.48 -9.18
CA GLU A 229 15.71 -20.55 -9.50
C GLU A 229 16.30 -19.88 -8.25
N PHE A 230 15.45 -19.42 -7.33
CA PHE A 230 15.87 -18.79 -6.07
C PHE A 230 15.51 -19.67 -4.88
N TYR A 231 15.93 -20.93 -4.95
CA TYR A 231 15.71 -21.88 -3.87
C TYR A 231 16.41 -21.42 -2.59
N PRO A 232 15.71 -21.36 -1.43
CA PRO A 232 16.28 -20.88 -0.18
C PRO A 232 17.45 -21.76 0.26
N GLN A 233 18.64 -21.16 0.37
CA GLN A 233 19.87 -21.85 0.79
C GLN A 233 20.03 -21.84 2.32
N ALA A 234 19.46 -20.83 2.97
CA ALA A 234 19.43 -20.72 4.42
C ALA A 234 18.02 -20.37 4.91
N GLY A 235 17.78 -20.59 6.19
CA GLY A 235 16.54 -20.16 6.82
C GLY A 235 16.67 -20.02 8.33
N PHE A 236 15.65 -19.43 8.93
CA PHE A 236 15.53 -19.31 10.37
C PHE A 236 14.05 -19.27 10.77
N LYS A 237 13.80 -19.55 12.04
CA LYS A 237 12.49 -19.35 12.65
C LYS A 237 12.55 -18.33 13.77
N THR A 238 11.44 -17.62 13.90
CA THR A 238 11.20 -16.60 14.93
C THR A 238 9.72 -16.63 15.29
N ALA A 239 9.36 -16.05 16.43
CA ALA A 239 7.96 -15.87 16.79
C ALA A 239 7.70 -14.42 17.21
N GLN A 240 6.63 -13.80 16.71
CA GLN A 240 6.11 -12.59 17.34
C GLN A 240 5.45 -12.99 18.66
N ALA A 241 5.95 -12.46 19.77
CA ALA A 241 5.49 -12.86 21.10
C ALA A 241 5.41 -11.65 22.05
N GLY A 242 4.58 -11.79 23.07
CA GLY A 242 4.53 -10.83 24.16
C GLY A 242 5.83 -10.80 24.98
N ALA A 243 6.12 -9.63 25.56
CA ALA A 243 7.26 -9.38 26.41
C ALA A 243 7.52 -10.47 27.47
N ARG A 244 8.74 -11.01 27.43
CA ARG A 244 9.26 -12.03 28.35
C ARG A 244 10.77 -11.87 28.54
N ILE A 245 11.30 -12.49 29.58
CA ILE A 245 12.74 -12.54 29.84
C ILE A 245 13.49 -13.30 28.72
N ASN A 246 14.67 -12.80 28.35
CA ASN A 246 15.56 -13.51 27.42
C ASN A 246 16.25 -14.69 28.12
N LEU A 247 16.14 -15.91 27.60
CA LEU A 247 16.83 -17.08 28.18
C LEU A 247 18.11 -17.48 27.41
N GLY A 248 18.58 -16.63 26.50
CA GLY A 248 19.84 -16.79 25.75
C GLY A 248 19.72 -17.65 24.50
N LEU A 249 18.54 -17.68 23.86
CA LEU A 249 18.29 -18.46 22.63
C LEU A 249 19.35 -18.17 21.55
N ARG A 250 19.61 -16.88 21.33
CA ARG A 250 20.35 -16.40 20.18
C ARG A 250 21.85 -16.22 20.48
N ASP A 251 22.31 -16.47 21.71
CA ASP A 251 23.73 -16.32 22.07
C ASP A 251 24.66 -17.11 21.15
N ARG A 252 24.29 -18.37 20.88
CA ARG A 252 25.03 -19.29 19.98
C ARG A 252 24.71 -19.08 18.50
N LYS A 253 23.83 -18.13 18.19
CA LYS A 253 23.39 -17.79 16.84
C LYS A 253 24.01 -16.47 16.36
N GLN A 254 24.72 -15.75 17.23
CA GLN A 254 25.50 -14.58 16.84
C GLN A 254 26.72 -15.01 16.01
N LEU A 255 26.96 -14.36 14.87
CA LEU A 255 28.11 -14.62 14.00
C LEU A 255 29.44 -14.49 14.76
N HIS A 256 29.55 -13.48 15.61
CA HIS A 256 30.73 -13.21 16.42
C HIS A 256 30.91 -14.16 17.62
N ASN A 257 29.88 -14.94 17.99
CA ASN A 257 29.89 -15.92 19.09
C ASN A 257 30.46 -15.41 20.44
N TYR A 258 30.35 -14.10 20.70
CA TYR A 258 31.03 -13.39 21.81
C TYR A 258 32.53 -13.73 21.97
N ALA A 259 33.20 -14.00 20.85
CA ALA A 259 34.58 -14.47 20.81
C ALA A 259 35.47 -13.65 19.89
N VAL A 260 34.90 -12.75 19.09
CA VAL A 260 35.61 -11.95 18.09
C VAL A 260 35.42 -10.47 18.34
N GLY A 261 36.50 -9.70 18.17
CA GLY A 261 36.42 -8.24 18.12
C GLY A 261 35.98 -7.58 19.42
N GLU A 262 35.22 -6.49 19.32
CA GLU A 262 34.66 -5.76 20.46
C GLU A 262 33.58 -6.58 21.21
N PHE A 263 33.11 -7.70 20.65
CA PHE A 263 32.24 -8.66 21.32
C PHE A 263 33.00 -9.76 22.07
N ALA A 264 34.33 -9.82 22.00
CA ALA A 264 35.16 -10.80 22.71
C ALA A 264 35.52 -10.31 24.13
N PRO A 265 35.98 -11.18 25.05
CA PRO A 265 36.49 -10.76 26.36
C PRO A 265 37.50 -9.60 26.27
N GLY A 266 37.21 -8.48 26.94
CA GLY A 266 38.01 -7.25 26.90
C GLY A 266 37.57 -6.22 25.85
N GLY A 267 36.68 -6.59 24.94
CA GLY A 267 36.00 -5.68 24.01
C GLY A 267 34.90 -4.85 24.69
N LEU A 268 34.49 -3.74 24.04
CA LEU A 268 33.50 -2.80 24.57
C LEU A 268 32.09 -3.39 24.70
N TYR A 269 31.75 -4.42 23.92
CA TYR A 269 30.39 -4.98 23.81
C TYR A 269 30.26 -6.39 24.37
N TYR A 270 31.33 -6.94 24.95
CA TYR A 270 31.27 -8.25 25.61
C TYR A 270 30.31 -8.24 26.80
N GLN A 271 30.24 -7.13 27.55
CA GLN A 271 29.18 -6.90 28.51
C GLN A 271 27.97 -6.34 27.76
N THR A 272 26.93 -7.15 27.57
CA THR A 272 25.78 -6.78 26.73
C THR A 272 24.78 -5.85 27.44
N SER A 273 24.74 -5.89 28.78
CA SER A 273 23.94 -5.03 29.65
C SER A 273 24.68 -4.72 30.95
N ASP A 274 24.43 -3.55 31.52
CA ASP A 274 24.92 -3.17 32.86
C ASP A 274 24.11 -3.85 33.97
N ILE A 275 22.83 -4.12 33.74
CA ILE A 275 21.90 -4.69 34.73
C ILE A 275 20.90 -5.62 34.01
N PRO A 276 20.94 -6.95 34.26
CA PRO A 276 21.98 -7.65 35.01
C PRO A 276 23.34 -7.58 34.30
N ASN A 277 24.42 -7.87 35.02
CA ASN A 277 25.74 -7.99 34.40
C ASN A 277 25.78 -9.23 33.50
N THR A 278 25.88 -9.03 32.19
CA THR A 278 25.75 -10.09 31.18
C THR A 278 26.99 -10.17 30.28
N LEU A 279 28.04 -10.80 30.81
CA LEU A 279 29.27 -11.08 30.07
C LEU A 279 29.05 -12.20 29.03
N GLY A 280 29.16 -11.86 27.75
CA GLY A 280 29.13 -12.80 26.63
C GLY A 280 27.80 -13.53 26.42
N THR A 281 26.69 -12.89 26.78
CA THR A 281 25.33 -13.48 26.73
C THR A 281 24.27 -12.40 26.80
N THR A 282 23.07 -12.62 26.26
CA THR A 282 21.87 -11.80 26.50
C THR A 282 20.92 -12.41 27.52
N LYS A 283 21.25 -13.61 28.03
CA LYS A 283 20.42 -14.33 28.99
C LYS A 283 20.22 -13.53 30.28
N GLY A 284 18.96 -13.42 30.70
CA GLY A 284 18.55 -12.73 31.90
C GLY A 284 18.18 -11.27 31.69
N ILE A 285 18.31 -10.74 30.47
CA ILE A 285 17.85 -9.37 30.17
C ILE A 285 16.32 -9.34 30.19
N ASP A 286 15.79 -8.42 31.00
CA ASP A 286 14.37 -8.10 31.12
C ASP A 286 13.91 -7.15 30.00
N THR A 287 12.64 -7.25 29.60
CA THR A 287 11.97 -6.32 28.69
C THR A 287 11.56 -5.04 29.41
N ARG A 288 12.54 -4.19 29.72
CA ARG A 288 12.37 -2.86 30.33
C ARG A 288 13.03 -1.79 29.46
N PHE A 289 12.47 -0.59 29.44
CA PHE A 289 13.07 0.57 28.76
C PHE A 289 14.25 1.18 29.55
N HIS A 290 14.31 0.92 30.86
CA HIS A 290 15.43 1.25 31.74
C HIS A 290 15.38 0.34 32.99
N PRO A 291 16.50 -0.05 33.63
CA PRO A 291 16.52 -0.93 34.80
C PRO A 291 15.65 -0.48 36.00
N LYS A 292 15.43 0.83 36.12
CA LYS A 292 14.56 1.42 37.15
C LYS A 292 13.08 1.51 36.78
N MET A 293 12.72 1.24 35.53
CA MET A 293 11.34 1.23 35.06
C MET A 293 10.69 -0.16 35.24
N PRO A 294 9.35 -0.22 35.32
CA PRO A 294 8.61 -1.48 35.40
C PRO A 294 8.86 -2.42 34.20
N LEU A 295 8.73 -3.73 34.45
CA LEU A 295 8.75 -4.75 33.40
C LEU A 295 7.52 -4.57 32.49
N GLN A 296 7.70 -4.70 31.18
CA GLN A 296 6.58 -4.63 30.25
C GLN A 296 5.73 -5.92 30.31
N ASN A 297 4.41 -5.74 30.29
CA ASN A 297 3.42 -6.80 30.22
C ASN A 297 3.38 -7.40 28.80
N HIS A 298 3.19 -8.71 28.72
CA HIS A 298 3.11 -9.44 27.46
C HIS A 298 1.99 -8.95 26.52
N LYS A 299 0.99 -8.23 27.03
CA LYS A 299 -0.06 -7.58 26.22
C LYS A 299 0.33 -6.19 25.74
N SER A 300 1.22 -5.51 26.45
CA SER A 300 1.60 -4.12 26.18
C SER A 300 2.70 -4.01 25.13
N LEU A 301 3.69 -4.90 25.17
CA LEU A 301 4.85 -4.90 24.26
C LEU A 301 4.98 -6.26 23.56
N TRP A 302 5.07 -6.24 22.24
CA TRP A 302 5.22 -7.42 21.39
C TRP A 302 6.46 -7.29 20.51
N THR A 303 7.44 -8.17 20.68
CA THR A 303 8.68 -8.14 19.90
C THR A 303 8.98 -9.51 19.30
N PHE A 304 9.93 -9.55 18.37
CA PHE A 304 10.47 -10.80 17.86
C PHE A 304 11.13 -11.60 18.98
N ASP A 305 10.71 -12.86 19.10
CA ASP A 305 10.92 -13.79 20.21
C ASP A 305 10.36 -13.31 21.57
N GLY A 306 9.75 -12.13 21.65
CA GLY A 306 9.25 -11.50 22.89
C GLY A 306 10.34 -10.99 23.82
N THR A 307 11.58 -10.84 23.35
CA THR A 307 12.75 -10.55 24.20
C THR A 307 13.51 -9.29 23.77
N PHE A 308 14.30 -8.75 24.69
CA PHE A 308 15.40 -7.83 24.38
C PHE A 308 16.75 -8.55 24.44
N PRO A 309 17.78 -8.10 23.68
CA PRO A 309 17.83 -6.92 22.80
C PRO A 309 16.92 -7.01 21.53
N PRO A 310 16.69 -5.89 20.81
CA PRO A 310 16.01 -5.94 19.52
C PRO A 310 16.79 -6.80 18.52
N LYS A 311 16.07 -7.39 17.55
CA LYS A 311 16.62 -8.41 16.65
C LYS A 311 17.22 -7.80 15.39
N LEU A 312 18.28 -8.42 14.88
CA LEU A 312 18.93 -8.07 13.62
C LEU A 312 18.98 -9.30 12.71
N LEU A 313 18.64 -9.09 11.45
CA LEU A 313 18.91 -10.08 10.40
C LEU A 313 20.14 -9.64 9.60
N MET A 314 21.11 -10.54 9.45
CA MET A 314 22.28 -10.30 8.61
C MET A 314 22.20 -11.21 7.39
N VAL A 315 22.31 -10.64 6.21
CA VAL A 315 22.17 -11.37 4.95
C VAL A 315 23.23 -11.01 3.94
N ARG A 316 23.31 -11.79 2.85
CA ARG A 316 24.28 -11.60 1.78
C ARG A 316 23.61 -11.74 0.43
N TYR A 317 23.97 -10.86 -0.50
CA TYR A 317 23.51 -10.96 -1.88
C TYR A 317 23.84 -12.31 -2.51
N GLY A 318 22.88 -12.91 -3.20
CA GLY A 318 23.00 -14.19 -3.89
C GLY A 318 22.71 -15.42 -3.03
N GLN A 319 22.39 -15.25 -1.74
CA GLN A 319 22.00 -16.35 -0.85
C GLN A 319 20.52 -16.24 -0.47
N PRO A 320 19.57 -16.74 -1.28
CA PRO A 320 18.15 -16.74 -0.94
C PRO A 320 17.91 -17.32 0.46
N ILE A 321 17.05 -16.65 1.24
CA ILE A 321 16.71 -17.07 2.60
C ILE A 321 15.21 -17.25 2.79
N LEU A 322 14.85 -18.08 3.77
CA LEU A 322 13.47 -18.25 4.22
C LEU A 322 13.33 -17.96 5.72
N MET A 323 12.46 -17.02 6.05
CA MET A 323 12.02 -16.76 7.40
C MET A 323 10.68 -17.47 7.64
N ARG A 324 10.65 -18.36 8.64
CA ARG A 324 9.38 -18.84 9.19
C ARG A 324 8.97 -18.00 10.38
N HIS A 325 7.96 -17.17 10.21
CA HIS A 325 7.44 -16.27 11.23
C HIS A 325 6.22 -16.91 11.93
N TYR A 326 6.38 -17.34 13.18
CA TYR A 326 5.29 -17.87 14.00
C TYR A 326 4.54 -16.74 14.73
N ASN A 327 3.23 -16.88 14.88
CA ASN A 327 2.41 -15.97 15.67
C ASN A 327 2.12 -16.58 17.06
N ALA A 328 2.83 -16.11 18.08
CA ALA A 328 2.69 -16.54 19.48
C ALA A 328 1.91 -15.54 20.34
N LEU A 329 1.14 -14.64 19.72
CA LEU A 329 0.31 -13.66 20.41
C LEU A 329 -0.98 -14.30 20.97
N PRO A 330 -1.70 -13.63 21.88
CA PRO A 330 -2.97 -14.13 22.41
C PRO A 330 -4.05 -14.36 21.32
N ILE A 331 -4.93 -15.33 21.57
CA ILE A 331 -6.06 -15.66 20.67
C ILE A 331 -7.17 -14.60 20.77
N ASP A 332 -7.41 -14.02 21.95
CA ASP A 332 -8.40 -12.95 22.13
C ASP A 332 -7.85 -11.64 21.54
N PRO A 333 -8.47 -11.05 20.49
CA PRO A 333 -7.99 -9.80 19.89
C PRO A 333 -8.00 -8.61 20.87
N ALA A 334 -8.80 -8.66 21.94
CA ALA A 334 -8.81 -7.63 22.98
C ALA A 334 -7.70 -7.81 24.03
N ALA A 335 -6.87 -8.86 23.96
CA ALA A 335 -5.78 -9.13 24.89
C ALA A 335 -4.48 -8.40 24.54
N ASN A 336 -4.59 -7.08 24.39
CA ASN A 336 -3.58 -6.22 23.78
C ASN A 336 -3.31 -4.94 24.57
N ASN A 337 -3.90 -4.79 25.75
CA ASN A 337 -3.77 -3.60 26.59
C ASN A 337 -4.11 -2.28 25.85
N GLY A 338 -5.07 -2.33 24.91
CA GLY A 338 -5.83 -1.16 24.45
C GLY A 338 -5.49 -0.70 23.04
N PHE A 339 -4.55 -1.34 22.38
CA PHE A 339 -4.15 -1.05 21.01
C PHE A 339 -3.44 -2.28 20.41
N GLY A 340 -3.32 -2.34 19.09
CA GLY A 340 -2.65 -3.39 18.34
C GLY A 340 -3.53 -4.63 18.15
N LEU A 341 -3.28 -5.38 17.08
CA LEU A 341 -4.05 -6.55 16.72
C LEU A 341 -3.15 -7.79 16.63
N HIS A 342 -3.70 -8.92 17.05
CA HIS A 342 -2.97 -10.18 17.13
C HIS A 342 -2.69 -10.87 15.78
N THR A 343 -3.21 -10.35 14.66
CA THR A 343 -2.89 -10.81 13.30
C THR A 343 -1.73 -10.00 12.74
N LEU A 344 -0.92 -10.64 11.90
CA LEU A 344 0.36 -10.09 11.46
C LEU A 344 0.49 -10.20 9.94
N SER A 345 1.07 -9.18 9.32
CA SER A 345 1.67 -9.23 7.99
C SER A 345 3.06 -8.62 8.11
N THR A 346 4.12 -9.25 7.60
CA THR A 346 5.50 -8.74 7.72
C THR A 346 5.99 -8.21 6.40
N HIS A 347 6.30 -6.91 6.35
CA HIS A 347 6.86 -6.24 5.20
C HIS A 347 8.39 -6.11 5.32
N GLU A 348 9.12 -6.56 4.29
CA GLU A 348 10.55 -6.29 4.15
C GLU A 348 10.75 -4.98 3.40
N HIS A 349 10.87 -3.90 4.18
CA HIS A 349 10.94 -2.55 3.67
C HIS A 349 12.23 -2.33 2.87
N ASN A 350 12.07 -1.77 1.67
CA ASN A 350 13.07 -1.64 0.60
C ASN A 350 13.40 -2.92 -0.18
N GLY A 351 12.70 -4.02 0.12
CA GLY A 351 12.96 -5.31 -0.47
C GLY A 351 12.69 -5.38 -1.96
N HIS A 352 13.71 -5.72 -2.75
CA HIS A 352 13.50 -6.23 -4.11
C HIS A 352 13.07 -7.71 -4.04
N SER A 353 11.85 -7.89 -3.53
CA SER A 353 11.28 -9.16 -3.11
C SER A 353 9.97 -9.42 -3.85
N PRO A 354 9.65 -10.68 -4.18
CA PRO A 354 8.40 -11.00 -4.85
C PRO A 354 7.18 -10.78 -3.94
N ALA A 355 6.07 -10.38 -4.56
CA ALA A 355 4.82 -9.96 -3.91
C ALA A 355 4.32 -10.88 -2.77
N GLU A 356 4.41 -12.20 -2.92
CA GLU A 356 3.93 -13.13 -1.88
C GLU A 356 4.76 -13.11 -0.59
N SER A 357 5.96 -12.49 -0.64
CA SER A 357 6.87 -12.31 0.49
C SER A 357 7.15 -10.83 0.79
N ASP A 358 6.47 -9.91 0.10
CA ASP A 358 6.63 -8.47 0.26
C ASP A 358 5.92 -7.95 1.52
N GLY A 359 4.84 -8.60 1.97
CA GLY A 359 4.08 -8.18 3.15
C GLY A 359 2.79 -7.43 2.83
N TYR A 360 2.13 -7.75 1.70
CA TYR A 360 0.83 -7.21 1.35
C TYR A 360 -0.15 -7.16 2.54
N ALA A 361 -0.76 -6.01 2.78
CA ALA A 361 -1.44 -5.74 4.04
C ALA A 361 -2.63 -6.66 4.35
N ASN A 362 -3.26 -7.23 3.31
CA ASN A 362 -4.38 -8.17 3.46
C ASN A 362 -3.97 -9.65 3.34
N ALA A 363 -2.67 -9.97 3.34
CA ALA A 363 -2.13 -11.33 3.41
C ALA A 363 -1.60 -11.64 4.82
N TYR A 364 -2.46 -11.45 5.83
CA TYR A 364 -2.11 -11.64 7.25
C TYR A 364 -2.39 -13.05 7.78
N PHE A 365 -1.79 -13.39 8.93
CA PHE A 365 -1.93 -14.70 9.59
C PHE A 365 -2.23 -14.60 11.09
N PHE A 366 -2.91 -15.61 11.62
CA PHE A 366 -3.49 -15.65 12.96
C PHE A 366 -2.58 -16.30 14.02
N PRO A 367 -2.86 -16.08 15.32
CA PRO A 367 -2.23 -16.82 16.40
C PRO A 367 -2.28 -18.34 16.20
N GLY A 368 -1.18 -19.02 16.50
CA GLY A 368 -1.04 -20.45 16.25
C GLY A 368 -0.54 -20.81 14.85
N GLN A 369 -0.60 -19.88 13.89
CA GLN A 369 -0.08 -20.08 12.54
C GLN A 369 1.37 -19.64 12.39
N TYR A 370 1.97 -20.01 11.27
CA TYR A 370 3.20 -19.41 10.75
C TYR A 370 3.01 -18.89 9.32
N TYR A 371 3.89 -17.99 8.89
CA TYR A 371 4.02 -17.58 7.50
C TYR A 371 5.48 -17.75 7.07
N ASP A 372 5.69 -18.34 5.89
CA ASP A 372 7.00 -18.48 5.27
C ASP A 372 7.26 -17.30 4.31
N TYR A 373 8.13 -16.38 4.72
CA TYR A 373 8.62 -15.29 3.89
C TYR A 373 9.91 -15.72 3.22
N ARG A 374 9.97 -15.68 1.88
CA ARG A 374 11.15 -16.09 1.12
C ARG A 374 11.72 -14.92 0.34
N TRP A 375 12.89 -14.46 0.76
CA TRP A 375 13.60 -13.37 0.12
C TRP A 375 14.73 -13.91 -0.76
N PRO A 376 14.69 -13.69 -2.09
CA PRO A 376 15.74 -14.13 -3.02
C PRO A 376 17.11 -13.51 -2.77
N LEU A 377 17.15 -12.30 -2.20
CA LEU A 377 18.36 -11.52 -1.95
C LEU A 377 19.24 -11.35 -3.20
N GLN A 378 18.62 -11.07 -4.33
CA GLN A 378 19.30 -10.84 -5.60
C GLN A 378 19.56 -9.34 -5.84
N LEU A 379 20.52 -9.02 -6.71
CA LEU A 379 20.63 -7.67 -7.25
C LEU A 379 19.55 -7.47 -8.32
N ALA A 380 18.83 -6.34 -8.28
CA ALA A 380 17.89 -5.97 -9.33
C ALA A 380 18.59 -5.91 -10.72
N GLY A 381 17.82 -6.11 -11.78
CA GLY A 381 18.38 -6.27 -13.13
C GLY A 381 19.09 -7.60 -13.34
N TYR A 382 18.79 -8.61 -12.51
CA TYR A 382 19.32 -9.97 -12.58
C TYR A 382 19.13 -10.64 -13.94
N ASP A 383 18.02 -10.34 -14.62
CA ASP A 383 17.71 -10.91 -15.93
C ASP A 383 18.15 -10.04 -17.12
N THR A 384 18.70 -8.86 -16.86
CA THR A 384 19.05 -7.88 -17.91
C THR A 384 20.52 -7.47 -17.90
N ILE A 385 21.15 -7.40 -16.73
CA ILE A 385 22.50 -6.86 -16.53
C ILE A 385 23.37 -7.92 -15.85
N ASN A 386 24.61 -8.08 -16.36
CA ASN A 386 25.59 -9.03 -15.82
C ASN A 386 25.01 -10.47 -15.70
N THR A 387 24.19 -10.89 -16.67
CA THR A 387 23.51 -12.21 -16.69
C THR A 387 24.46 -13.41 -16.70
N ARG A 388 25.75 -13.18 -17.01
CA ARG A 388 26.81 -14.21 -16.97
C ARG A 388 27.63 -14.21 -15.68
N ALA A 389 27.29 -13.39 -14.67
CA ALA A 389 27.98 -13.28 -13.38
C ALA A 389 29.51 -13.08 -13.51
N GLN A 390 29.93 -12.08 -14.30
CA GLN A 390 31.35 -11.83 -14.58
C GLN A 390 31.92 -10.61 -13.85
N ASP A 391 31.07 -9.65 -13.49
CA ASP A 391 31.48 -8.43 -12.79
C ASP A 391 31.84 -8.74 -11.34
N PRO A 392 33.08 -8.47 -10.88
CA PRO A 392 33.48 -8.73 -9.50
C PRO A 392 32.76 -7.84 -8.46
N ARG A 393 32.11 -6.75 -8.88
CA ARG A 393 31.32 -5.87 -8.00
C ARG A 393 29.95 -6.46 -7.66
N ALA A 394 29.41 -7.32 -8.52
CA ALA A 394 28.23 -8.13 -8.24
C ALA A 394 28.68 -9.49 -7.69
N ALA A 395 28.93 -9.57 -6.38
CA ALA A 395 29.38 -10.82 -5.76
C ALA A 395 28.88 -10.99 -4.32
N PHE A 396 28.63 -12.25 -3.96
CA PHE A 396 28.41 -12.73 -2.61
C PHE A 396 29.72 -12.68 -1.81
N PRO A 397 29.76 -12.02 -0.64
CA PRO A 397 30.93 -12.09 0.24
C PRO A 397 30.99 -13.44 0.97
N CYS A 398 32.15 -14.10 0.92
CA CYS A 398 32.30 -15.48 1.40
C CYS A 398 33.52 -15.69 2.27
N SER A 399 33.44 -16.73 3.10
CA SER A 399 34.59 -17.25 3.84
C SER A 399 35.40 -18.24 2.99
N PRO A 400 36.72 -18.40 3.22
CA PRO A 400 37.52 -19.39 2.51
C PRO A 400 36.90 -20.80 2.58
N GLY A 401 36.73 -21.43 1.42
CA GLY A 401 36.12 -22.77 1.29
C GLY A 401 34.59 -22.80 1.31
N GLU A 402 33.91 -21.68 1.59
CA GLU A 402 32.46 -21.58 1.49
C GLU A 402 32.01 -21.74 0.02
N THR A 403 30.83 -22.32 -0.18
CA THR A 403 30.24 -22.53 -1.51
C THR A 403 28.87 -21.89 -1.60
N LEU A 404 28.54 -21.38 -2.79
CA LEU A 404 27.22 -20.83 -3.11
C LEU A 404 26.74 -21.46 -4.42
N PHE A 405 25.47 -21.87 -4.49
CA PHE A 405 24.86 -22.22 -5.77
C PHE A 405 24.57 -20.94 -6.54
N VAL A 406 25.10 -20.83 -7.76
CA VAL A 406 24.89 -19.66 -8.63
C VAL A 406 24.24 -20.12 -9.92
N ASN A 407 23.09 -19.52 -10.26
CA ASN A 407 22.37 -19.77 -11.50
C ASN A 407 22.85 -18.82 -12.62
N ASP A 408 24.12 -18.99 -13.04
CA ASP A 408 24.75 -18.29 -14.15
C ASP A 408 24.71 -19.09 -15.46
N ALA A 409 25.50 -18.74 -16.47
CA ALA A 409 25.60 -19.49 -17.73
C ALA A 409 26.16 -20.93 -17.57
N SER A 410 26.63 -21.30 -16.37
CA SER A 410 27.06 -22.66 -16.02
C SER A 410 26.60 -22.99 -14.60
N PRO A 411 25.27 -23.18 -14.40
CA PRO A 411 24.68 -23.30 -13.07
C PRO A 411 25.34 -24.38 -12.22
N GLY A 412 25.61 -24.05 -10.95
CA GLY A 412 26.24 -25.00 -10.04
C GLY A 412 26.82 -24.36 -8.79
N LEU A 413 27.35 -25.21 -7.90
CA LEU A 413 28.10 -24.76 -6.73
C LEU A 413 29.42 -24.12 -7.17
N LYS A 414 29.61 -22.87 -6.77
CA LYS A 414 30.86 -22.14 -6.90
C LYS A 414 31.53 -22.09 -5.53
N THR A 415 32.84 -22.24 -5.50
CA THR A 415 33.63 -22.11 -4.27
C THR A 415 34.18 -20.71 -4.16
N CYS A 416 34.26 -20.21 -2.92
CA CYS A 416 34.82 -18.92 -2.59
C CYS A 416 36.22 -18.73 -3.20
N GLN A 417 36.40 -17.64 -3.93
CA GLN A 417 37.69 -17.23 -4.49
C GLN A 417 37.98 -15.80 -4.05
N ASN A 418 39.11 -15.57 -3.38
CA ASN A 418 39.51 -14.25 -2.89
C ASN A 418 38.42 -13.54 -2.04
N GLY A 419 37.65 -14.29 -1.26
CA GLY A 419 36.63 -13.74 -0.36
C GLY A 419 35.31 -13.34 -1.04
N SER A 420 35.11 -13.67 -2.32
CA SER A 420 33.82 -13.50 -2.98
C SER A 420 33.44 -14.63 -3.96
N ILE A 421 32.15 -14.70 -4.29
CA ILE A 421 31.60 -15.54 -5.36
C ILE A 421 30.75 -14.63 -6.24
N LYS A 422 31.08 -14.53 -7.53
CA LYS A 422 30.36 -13.66 -8.47
C LYS A 422 28.92 -14.13 -8.67
N ILE A 423 28.00 -13.18 -8.77
CA ILE A 423 26.56 -13.37 -8.98
C ILE A 423 26.07 -12.49 -10.14
N ARG A 424 24.83 -12.72 -10.57
CA ARG A 424 24.15 -11.92 -11.61
C ARG A 424 23.55 -10.63 -11.04
N GLY A 425 23.12 -9.75 -11.93
CA GLY A 425 22.42 -8.50 -11.61
C GLY A 425 23.31 -7.28 -11.61
N ASP A 426 22.68 -6.12 -11.53
CA ASP A 426 23.34 -4.83 -11.60
C ASP A 426 23.92 -4.44 -10.24
N TRP A 427 25.24 -4.41 -10.14
CA TRP A 427 25.90 -4.02 -8.88
C TRP A 427 25.59 -2.58 -8.47
N ARG A 428 25.15 -1.71 -9.39
CA ARG A 428 24.70 -0.34 -9.08
C ARG A 428 23.42 -0.31 -8.24
N GLU A 429 22.72 -1.44 -8.16
CA GLU A 429 21.51 -1.62 -7.37
C GLU A 429 21.81 -2.21 -5.97
N THR A 430 23.06 -2.11 -5.51
CA THR A 430 23.47 -2.67 -4.22
C THR A 430 22.88 -1.87 -3.05
N MET A 431 22.08 -2.55 -2.24
CA MET A 431 21.49 -2.08 -1.00
C MET A 431 22.30 -2.57 0.23
N SER A 432 22.00 -2.03 1.42
CA SER A 432 22.81 -2.25 2.63
C SER A 432 22.02 -2.23 3.95
N THR A 433 21.26 -1.18 4.27
CA THR A 433 20.47 -1.03 5.50
C THR A 433 18.98 -1.14 5.19
N HIS A 434 18.40 -2.26 5.58
CA HIS A 434 16.98 -2.59 5.48
C HIS A 434 16.36 -2.70 6.87
N TRP A 435 15.05 -2.87 6.90
CA TRP A 435 14.31 -3.25 8.08
C TRP A 435 13.04 -3.98 7.66
N PHE A 436 12.44 -4.73 8.57
CA PHE A 436 11.14 -5.33 8.33
C PHE A 436 10.24 -5.18 9.54
N HIS A 437 8.95 -5.04 9.29
CA HIS A 437 7.97 -4.62 10.30
C HIS A 437 6.58 -5.14 9.99
N ASP A 438 5.66 -4.98 10.94
CA ASP A 438 4.26 -5.28 10.69
C ASP A 438 3.67 -4.36 9.60
N HIS A 439 2.77 -4.89 8.80
CA HIS A 439 2.03 -4.18 7.74
C HIS A 439 0.56 -4.65 7.73
N MET A 440 -0.01 -4.95 8.90
CA MET A 440 -1.39 -5.42 9.01
C MET A 440 -2.38 -4.29 8.66
N LEU A 441 -3.29 -4.55 7.71
CA LEU A 441 -4.32 -3.59 7.30
C LEU A 441 -5.06 -2.99 8.51
N ASP A 442 -5.02 -1.65 8.62
CA ASP A 442 -5.61 -0.79 9.68
C ASP A 442 -4.94 -0.85 11.07
N PHE A 443 -3.88 -1.65 11.23
CA PHE A 443 -3.21 -1.85 12.53
C PHE A 443 -1.68 -1.75 12.48
N THR A 444 -1.09 -1.33 11.35
CA THR A 444 0.36 -1.17 11.17
C THR A 444 0.95 -0.29 12.26
N ALA A 445 0.42 0.92 12.47
CA ALA A 445 0.97 1.87 13.43
C ALA A 445 1.03 1.24 14.82
N GLN A 446 -0.05 0.60 15.22
CA GLN A 446 -0.20 0.02 16.54
C GLN A 446 0.74 -1.17 16.75
N ASN A 447 0.85 -2.08 15.79
CA ASN A 447 1.69 -3.26 15.87
C ASN A 447 3.20 -2.92 15.78
N VAL A 448 3.58 -1.99 14.90
CA VAL A 448 4.94 -1.44 14.85
C VAL A 448 5.26 -0.73 16.17
N TYR A 449 4.32 0.06 16.71
CA TYR A 449 4.52 0.76 17.97
C TYR A 449 4.76 -0.20 19.14
N LYS A 450 4.08 -1.37 19.16
CA LYS A 450 4.31 -2.45 20.13
C LYS A 450 5.64 -3.17 19.99
N GLY A 451 6.26 -3.10 18.83
CA GLY A 451 7.62 -3.58 18.57
C GLY A 451 7.77 -4.72 17.59
N ASN A 452 6.79 -4.90 16.69
CA ASN A 452 6.97 -5.68 15.49
C ASN A 452 7.80 -4.89 14.45
N ALA A 453 9.10 -4.74 14.73
CA ALA A 453 10.08 -4.09 13.85
C ALA A 453 11.50 -4.62 14.11
N VAL A 454 12.27 -4.82 13.05
CA VAL A 454 13.62 -5.40 13.07
C VAL A 454 14.49 -4.71 12.03
N MET A 455 15.77 -4.44 12.34
CA MET A 455 16.72 -4.04 11.30
C MET A 455 17.30 -5.25 10.56
N MET A 456 17.68 -5.04 9.31
CA MET A 456 18.25 -6.05 8.43
C MET A 456 19.46 -5.45 7.69
N ASN A 457 20.63 -6.08 7.80
CA ASN A 457 21.85 -5.64 7.12
C ASN A 457 22.15 -6.56 5.94
N TYR A 458 22.26 -5.99 4.74
CA TYR A 458 22.71 -6.64 3.53
C TYR A 458 24.21 -6.44 3.35
N TYR A 459 24.93 -7.54 3.14
CA TYR A 459 26.34 -7.54 2.81
C TYR A 459 26.56 -7.94 1.34
N SER A 460 27.47 -7.23 0.69
CA SER A 460 27.79 -7.37 -0.72
C SER A 460 29.30 -7.42 -0.95
N ALA A 461 29.73 -7.41 -2.21
CA ALA A 461 31.15 -7.23 -2.53
C ALA A 461 31.65 -5.83 -2.18
N LEU A 462 30.78 -4.82 -2.28
CA LEU A 462 31.09 -3.40 -2.02
C LEU A 462 31.02 -3.08 -0.52
N ASP A 463 29.99 -3.57 0.17
CA ASP A 463 29.84 -3.49 1.62
C ASP A 463 30.02 -4.88 2.23
N ARG A 464 31.27 -5.29 2.41
CA ARG A 464 31.59 -6.63 2.91
C ARG A 464 31.41 -6.75 4.43
N GLY A 465 31.34 -5.64 5.15
CA GLY A 465 31.52 -5.64 6.60
C GLY A 465 32.90 -6.16 7.00
N ASN A 466 33.94 -5.83 6.24
CA ASN A 466 35.34 -6.11 6.59
C ASN A 466 36.23 -5.00 6.06
N GLU A 467 36.72 -4.16 6.95
CA GLU A 467 37.52 -2.98 6.58
C GLU A 467 38.99 -3.29 6.26
N ALA A 468 39.47 -4.52 6.45
CA ALA A 468 40.86 -4.90 6.16
C ALA A 468 41.08 -5.38 4.72
N LEU A 469 40.02 -5.75 4.00
CA LEU A 469 40.12 -6.27 2.64
C LEU A 469 40.18 -5.12 1.62
N GLN A 470 41.32 -4.98 0.93
CA GLN A 470 41.54 -3.97 -0.10
C GLN A 470 41.79 -4.63 -1.46
N ASP A 471 40.70 -4.96 -2.15
CA ASP A 471 40.70 -5.68 -3.44
C ASP A 471 40.29 -4.79 -4.64
N GLY A 472 40.05 -3.49 -4.41
CA GLY A 472 39.57 -2.55 -5.41
C GLY A 472 38.04 -2.59 -5.64
N VAL A 473 37.31 -3.44 -4.91
CA VAL A 473 35.85 -3.56 -4.95
C VAL A 473 35.23 -3.17 -3.60
N ASN A 474 35.75 -3.71 -2.50
CA ASN A 474 35.27 -3.42 -1.16
C ASN A 474 35.53 -1.96 -0.78
N LEU A 475 34.47 -1.24 -0.41
CA LEU A 475 34.53 0.15 0.03
C LEU A 475 35.15 0.31 1.41
N ARG A 476 35.24 -0.78 2.20
CA ARG A 476 35.86 -0.78 3.54
C ARG A 476 35.17 0.21 4.51
N PHE A 477 33.84 0.21 4.54
CA PHE A 477 33.10 0.94 5.57
C PHE A 477 33.54 0.51 6.99
N PRO A 478 33.53 1.44 7.98
CA PRO A 478 33.89 1.10 9.36
C PRO A 478 33.05 -0.08 9.85
N SER A 479 33.72 -1.17 10.22
CA SER A 479 33.04 -2.43 10.55
C SER A 479 33.86 -3.33 11.48
N GLY A 480 35.19 -3.32 11.32
CA GLY A 480 36.09 -4.27 11.96
C GLY A 480 36.61 -5.32 10.97
N SER A 481 37.49 -6.20 11.45
CA SER A 481 38.25 -7.12 10.58
C SER A 481 38.48 -8.51 11.17
N GLY A 482 37.81 -8.83 12.28
CA GLY A 482 37.96 -10.12 12.96
C GLY A 482 37.33 -11.30 12.21
N MET A 483 36.36 -11.04 11.33
CA MET A 483 35.64 -12.02 10.53
C MET A 483 35.80 -11.74 9.02
N PRO A 484 35.66 -12.74 8.14
CA PRO A 484 35.77 -12.54 6.69
C PRO A 484 34.78 -11.52 6.12
N TRP A 485 33.58 -11.45 6.70
CA TRP A 485 32.50 -10.52 6.36
C TRP A 485 31.64 -10.25 7.60
N GLY A 486 30.78 -9.23 7.55
CA GLY A 486 29.76 -9.00 8.58
C GLY A 486 30.27 -8.57 9.96
N ASN A 487 31.45 -7.95 10.05
CA ASN A 487 31.93 -7.38 11.31
C ASN A 487 31.03 -6.21 11.76
N ARG A 488 30.80 -6.12 13.06
CA ARG A 488 29.88 -5.16 13.70
C ARG A 488 30.54 -4.36 14.83
N ASP A 489 31.86 -4.46 14.97
CA ASP A 489 32.65 -3.77 15.99
C ASP A 489 32.49 -2.25 15.91
N TYR A 490 32.39 -1.75 14.68
CA TYR A 490 32.33 -0.33 14.36
C TYR A 490 31.19 0.01 13.38
N ASP A 491 30.26 -0.93 13.17
CA ASP A 491 29.04 -0.78 12.37
C ASP A 491 27.82 -1.02 13.26
N VAL A 492 27.16 0.06 13.69
CA VAL A 492 26.17 0.06 14.77
C VAL A 492 24.79 0.46 14.27
N ASN A 493 23.83 -0.46 14.40
CA ASN A 493 22.41 -0.22 14.13
C ASN A 493 21.73 0.56 15.27
N LEU A 494 21.00 1.62 14.91
CA LEU A 494 20.24 2.49 15.81
C LEU A 494 18.80 2.64 15.30
N VAL A 495 17.83 2.12 16.04
CA VAL A 495 16.41 2.43 15.83
C VAL A 495 16.00 3.49 16.83
N ILE A 496 15.63 4.66 16.32
CA ILE A 496 15.19 5.81 17.11
C ILE A 496 13.69 5.94 16.96
N ALA A 497 12.96 5.95 18.07
CA ALA A 497 11.51 6.09 18.07
C ALA A 497 11.03 6.84 19.31
N ASP A 498 10.03 7.69 19.17
CA ASP A 498 9.31 8.21 20.33
C ASP A 498 8.34 7.18 20.90
N LYS A 499 8.29 7.11 22.22
CA LYS A 499 7.42 6.24 23.00
C LYS A 499 6.78 7.01 24.15
N ALA A 500 5.68 6.47 24.65
CA ALA A 500 4.94 6.94 25.80
C ALA A 500 4.47 5.74 26.63
N TRP A 501 4.22 5.96 27.91
CA TRP A 501 3.72 4.91 28.79
C TRP A 501 2.74 5.46 29.82
N ASP A 502 1.90 4.56 30.32
CA ASP A 502 0.90 4.88 31.31
C ASP A 502 1.49 5.10 32.72
N ALA A 503 0.62 5.37 33.69
CA ALA A 503 1.02 5.59 35.09
C ALA A 503 1.71 4.37 35.73
N ASN A 504 1.57 3.17 35.16
CA ASN A 504 2.21 1.93 35.61
C ASN A 504 3.49 1.62 34.81
N GLY A 505 3.92 2.54 33.94
CA GLY A 505 5.10 2.39 33.11
C GLY A 505 4.94 1.36 32.00
N GLN A 506 3.71 1.01 31.63
CA GLN A 506 3.43 0.11 30.51
C GLN A 506 3.28 0.92 29.22
N LEU A 507 3.80 0.39 28.11
CA LEU A 507 3.68 1.01 26.80
C LEU A 507 2.22 1.39 26.51
N TRP A 508 2.03 2.63 26.05
CA TRP A 508 0.72 3.23 25.84
C TRP A 508 0.63 3.95 24.50
N PHE A 509 -0.54 3.86 23.87
CA PHE A 509 -0.86 4.42 22.57
C PHE A 509 -2.32 4.88 22.54
N ASN A 510 -2.63 5.95 21.80
CA ASN A 510 -4.01 6.41 21.60
C ASN A 510 -4.49 6.11 20.16
N PRO A 511 -5.33 5.08 19.95
CA PRO A 511 -5.81 4.71 18.62
C PRO A 511 -6.88 5.65 18.05
N PHE A 512 -7.34 6.63 18.82
CA PHE A 512 -8.37 7.58 18.39
C PHE A 512 -7.81 8.83 17.72
N ASN A 513 -6.50 9.05 17.75
CA ASN A 513 -5.92 10.19 17.06
C ASN A 513 -5.48 9.82 15.64
N THR A 514 -6.32 10.12 14.66
CA THR A 514 -6.06 9.87 13.23
C THR A 514 -5.07 10.85 12.59
N ASP A 515 -4.74 11.95 13.28
CA ASP A 515 -3.82 12.98 12.78
C ASP A 515 -2.34 12.59 12.99
N GLY A 516 -2.04 11.61 13.84
CA GLY A 516 -0.68 11.17 14.16
C GLY A 516 -0.41 11.06 15.66
N PHE A 517 0.17 9.95 16.11
CA PHE A 517 0.48 9.75 17.52
C PHE A 517 1.92 10.15 17.84
N LEU A 518 2.10 11.02 18.85
CA LEU A 518 3.40 11.42 19.36
C LEU A 518 3.61 10.88 20.78
N GLY A 519 4.71 10.16 20.95
CA GLY A 519 5.30 9.88 22.25
C GLY A 519 6.04 11.09 22.82
N ASP A 520 6.27 11.07 24.13
CA ASP A 520 6.98 12.13 24.85
C ASP A 520 8.41 11.74 25.27
N GLN A 521 8.85 10.51 24.97
CA GLN A 521 10.18 10.00 25.30
C GLN A 521 10.85 9.36 24.08
N ILE A 522 11.99 9.90 23.65
CA ILE A 522 12.82 9.26 22.61
C ILE A 522 13.57 8.07 23.21
N LEU A 523 13.40 6.90 22.59
CA LEU A 523 14.18 5.70 22.87
C LEU A 523 15.15 5.41 21.71
N VAL A 524 16.28 4.77 22.04
CA VAL A 524 17.21 4.20 21.07
C VAL A 524 17.37 2.72 21.36
N ASN A 525 17.08 1.86 20.38
CA ASN A 525 17.05 0.40 20.55
C ASN A 525 16.19 -0.03 21.75
N TRP A 526 15.02 0.60 21.91
CA TRP A 526 14.10 0.41 23.04
C TRP A 526 14.60 0.87 24.42
N GLN A 527 15.73 1.56 24.50
CA GLN A 527 16.28 2.04 25.77
C GLN A 527 16.10 3.54 25.94
N TYR A 528 15.68 3.96 27.13
CA TYR A 528 15.58 5.37 27.50
C TYR A 528 16.96 5.98 27.66
N ARG A 529 17.26 6.96 26.82
CA ARG A 529 18.47 7.79 26.83
C ARG A 529 19.77 7.04 27.19
N PRO A 530 20.18 6.04 26.39
CA PRO A 530 21.30 5.16 26.72
C PRO A 530 22.67 5.78 26.42
N THR A 531 23.71 5.09 26.88
CA THR A 531 25.12 5.41 26.63
C THR A 531 25.79 4.31 25.81
N LEU A 532 26.59 4.68 24.80
CA LEU A 532 27.44 3.76 24.05
C LEU A 532 28.91 4.12 24.25
N LYS A 533 29.72 3.16 24.68
CA LYS A 533 31.18 3.31 24.67
C LYS A 533 31.67 3.12 23.23
N VAL A 534 32.51 4.02 22.75
CA VAL A 534 33.08 3.98 21.39
C VAL A 534 34.59 4.14 21.46
N ARG A 535 35.32 3.49 20.56
CA ARG A 535 36.77 3.65 20.39
C ARG A 535 37.08 4.99 19.69
N ALA A 536 38.22 5.60 20.01
CA ALA A 536 38.73 6.78 19.30
C ALA A 536 39.18 6.42 17.85
N ARG A 537 38.20 6.24 16.95
CA ARG A 537 38.37 5.88 15.53
C ARG A 537 37.06 6.14 14.76
N SER A 538 37.00 5.79 13.48
CA SER A 538 35.79 5.88 12.65
C SER A 538 34.77 4.79 13.00
N TYR A 539 33.49 5.17 13.00
CA TYR A 539 32.32 4.31 13.20
C TYR A 539 31.27 4.61 12.14
N ARG A 540 30.58 3.58 11.65
CA ARG A 540 29.34 3.67 10.88
C ARG A 540 28.15 3.52 11.83
N PHE A 541 27.19 4.42 11.73
CA PHE A 541 25.90 4.30 12.42
C PHE A 541 24.80 4.18 11.38
N ARG A 542 24.03 3.09 11.44
CA ARG A 542 22.85 2.83 10.60
C ARG A 542 21.60 3.27 11.34
N ILE A 543 21.07 4.44 11.00
CA ILE A 543 20.03 5.12 11.78
C ILE A 543 18.68 4.95 11.09
N LEU A 544 17.73 4.29 11.73
CA LEU A 544 16.33 4.21 11.31
C LEU A 544 15.46 5.12 12.19
N ASN A 545 14.62 5.95 11.57
CA ASN A 545 13.47 6.53 12.28
C ASN A 545 12.33 5.51 12.33
N GLY A 546 12.24 4.80 13.46
CA GLY A 546 11.22 3.78 13.75
C GLY A 546 10.03 4.33 14.55
N SER A 547 9.81 5.64 14.51
CA SER A 547 8.61 6.28 15.06
C SER A 547 7.38 5.93 14.22
N VAL A 548 6.18 6.26 14.69
CA VAL A 548 4.92 6.04 13.92
C VAL A 548 4.42 7.30 13.22
N SER A 549 4.68 8.48 13.80
CA SER A 549 4.27 9.78 13.24
C SER A 549 5.31 10.90 13.45
N ARG A 550 6.38 10.64 14.20
CA ARG A 550 7.37 11.68 14.54
C ARG A 550 8.49 11.79 13.51
N TYR A 551 8.81 13.02 13.15
CA TYR A 551 10.00 13.36 12.36
C TYR A 551 11.15 13.74 13.29
N LEU A 552 12.37 13.57 12.81
CA LEU A 552 13.58 13.82 13.59
C LEU A 552 14.53 14.72 12.82
N LYS A 553 15.19 15.66 13.51
CA LYS A 553 16.31 16.42 12.94
C LYS A 553 17.48 16.34 13.89
N LEU A 554 18.51 15.60 13.49
CA LEU A 554 19.52 15.08 14.41
C LEU A 554 20.84 15.86 14.30
N ALA A 555 21.32 16.37 15.42
CA ALA A 555 22.66 16.97 15.52
C ALA A 555 23.61 16.11 16.33
N VAL A 556 24.91 16.19 16.01
CA VAL A 556 25.98 15.58 16.79
C VAL A 556 26.83 16.65 17.43
N VAL A 557 26.94 16.60 18.76
CA VAL A 557 27.71 17.60 19.52
C VAL A 557 28.64 16.93 20.53
N ARG A 558 29.76 17.60 20.80
CA ARG A 558 30.69 17.25 21.86
C ARG A 558 30.55 18.21 23.03
N GLU A 559 30.53 17.68 24.25
CA GLU A 559 30.61 18.44 25.50
C GLU A 559 32.05 18.84 25.82
N ILE A 560 32.23 20.11 26.19
CA ILE A 560 33.52 20.73 26.49
C ILE A 560 33.41 21.42 27.84
N ALA A 561 34.36 21.14 28.74
CA ALA A 561 34.45 21.83 30.01
C ALA A 561 34.86 23.31 29.82
N GLY A 562 34.21 24.22 30.53
CA GLY A 562 34.41 25.66 30.41
C GLY A 562 33.59 26.29 29.27
N ASN A 563 34.04 27.45 28.79
CA ASN A 563 33.33 28.28 27.82
C ASN A 563 34.03 28.34 26.44
N SER A 564 34.91 27.38 26.13
CA SER A 564 35.69 27.38 24.88
C SER A 564 34.99 26.70 23.70
N GLY A 565 33.83 26.07 23.93
CA GLY A 565 32.99 25.53 22.86
C GLY A 565 32.24 26.62 22.08
N GLU A 566 31.67 26.21 20.96
CA GLU A 566 30.87 27.05 20.06
C GLU A 566 29.56 27.53 20.70
N PHE A 567 28.88 26.63 21.41
CA PHE A 567 27.60 26.90 22.09
C PHE A 567 27.77 26.83 23.60
N LYS A 568 27.14 27.76 24.32
CA LYS A 568 27.12 27.71 25.79
C LYS A 568 26.17 26.62 26.26
N GLY A 569 26.56 25.90 27.30
CA GLY A 569 25.66 24.99 28.01
C GLY A 569 24.74 25.70 28.99
N PRO A 570 24.03 24.95 29.85
CA PRO A 570 23.10 25.51 30.82
C PRO A 570 23.78 26.53 31.73
N THR A 571 23.05 27.58 32.10
CA THR A 571 23.57 28.65 32.96
C THR A 571 24.13 28.07 34.26
N GLY A 572 25.39 28.39 34.58
CA GLY A 572 26.07 27.90 35.78
C GLY A 572 26.67 26.49 35.69
N SER A 573 26.50 25.78 34.56
CA SER A 573 27.07 24.43 34.38
C SER A 573 28.59 24.40 34.18
N ASN A 574 29.20 25.52 33.78
CA ASN A 574 30.57 25.59 33.30
C ASN A 574 30.85 24.58 32.17
N LEU A 575 29.86 24.38 31.29
CA LEU A 575 29.95 23.55 30.10
C LEU A 575 29.68 24.39 28.85
N SER A 576 30.31 24.00 27.76
CA SER A 576 30.04 24.45 26.40
C SER A 576 30.04 23.25 25.46
N TYR A 577 29.64 23.46 24.22
CA TYR A 577 29.51 22.40 23.23
C TYR A 577 30.08 22.84 21.89
N ALA A 578 30.58 21.89 21.11
CA ALA A 578 30.96 22.12 19.71
C ALA A 578 30.28 21.08 18.82
N ARG A 579 29.89 21.50 17.61
CA ARG A 579 29.40 20.56 16.59
C ARG A 579 30.47 19.57 16.20
N VAL A 580 30.04 18.36 15.86
CA VAL A 580 30.91 17.27 15.41
C VAL A 580 30.56 16.99 13.95
N PRO A 581 31.46 17.32 13.01
CA PRO A 581 31.28 16.97 11.61
C PRO A 581 31.22 15.46 11.40
N PHE A 582 30.45 15.05 10.40
CA PHE A 582 30.32 13.65 9.95
C PHE A 582 30.03 13.60 8.45
N HIS A 583 30.05 12.40 7.90
CA HIS A 583 29.73 12.15 6.48
C HIS A 583 28.55 11.20 6.38
N MET A 584 27.55 11.52 5.55
CA MET A 584 26.53 10.56 5.15
C MET A 584 27.05 9.73 3.98
N ILE A 585 26.86 8.42 4.05
CA ILE A 585 27.35 7.45 3.04
C ILE A 585 26.23 6.66 2.38
N ALA A 586 25.08 6.58 3.04
CA ALA A 586 23.87 5.93 2.54
C ALA A 586 22.64 6.66 3.07
N ASN A 587 21.56 6.61 2.30
CA ASN A 587 20.23 6.97 2.78
C ASN A 587 19.30 5.74 2.74
N ASP A 588 17.98 5.98 2.72
CA ASP A 588 16.94 4.96 2.64
C ASP A 588 17.10 4.11 1.38
N GLY A 589 17.41 4.71 0.22
CA GLY A 589 17.80 3.94 -0.97
C GLY A 589 19.27 3.47 -0.99
N ASN A 590 19.87 3.36 0.19
CA ASN A 590 21.17 2.79 0.48
C ASN A 590 22.38 3.57 -0.06
N ILE A 591 23.46 2.84 -0.40
CA ILE A 591 24.80 3.40 -0.62
C ILE A 591 24.73 4.45 -1.73
N MET A 592 25.25 5.64 -1.46
CA MET A 592 25.22 6.75 -2.39
C MET A 592 26.39 6.71 -3.38
N GLU A 593 26.28 7.46 -4.47
CA GLU A 593 27.39 7.68 -5.41
C GLU A 593 28.56 8.42 -4.76
N HIS A 594 28.26 9.41 -3.93
CA HIS A 594 29.22 10.23 -3.20
C HIS A 594 28.87 10.31 -1.71
N THR A 595 29.89 10.50 -0.87
CA THR A 595 29.65 10.85 0.54
C THR A 595 29.30 12.32 0.67
N VAL A 596 28.36 12.66 1.54
CA VAL A 596 27.94 14.05 1.75
C VAL A 596 28.53 14.59 3.07
N PRO A 597 29.38 15.64 3.03
CA PRO A 597 30.03 16.18 4.22
C PRO A 597 29.14 17.17 4.98
N PHE A 598 28.75 16.82 6.21
CA PHE A 598 28.02 17.69 7.13
C PHE A 598 29.01 18.49 8.00
N ASP A 599 29.92 19.22 7.35
CA ASP A 599 31.05 19.92 7.97
C ASP A 599 31.02 21.45 7.77
N GLY A 600 29.97 21.95 7.12
CA GLY A 600 29.78 23.37 6.81
C GLY A 600 30.63 23.91 5.67
N THR A 601 31.20 23.03 4.84
CA THR A 601 31.98 23.43 3.64
C THR A 601 31.14 23.54 2.38
N MET A 602 29.88 23.12 2.41
CA MET A 602 28.95 23.10 1.28
C MET A 602 27.56 23.57 1.70
N ASP A 603 26.84 24.15 0.75
CA ASP A 603 25.41 24.44 0.85
C ASP A 603 24.69 23.18 0.36
N LEU A 604 24.10 22.44 1.30
CA LEU A 604 23.62 21.08 1.03
C LEU A 604 22.17 21.04 0.54
N ASN A 605 21.35 22.04 0.88
CA ASN A 605 19.97 22.19 0.38
C ASN A 605 19.83 23.22 -0.75
N GLY A 606 20.86 24.03 -1.02
CA GLY A 606 20.84 25.04 -2.07
C GLY A 606 20.11 26.33 -1.67
N ASP A 607 19.97 26.60 -0.36
CA ASP A 607 19.28 27.79 0.16
C ASP A 607 20.21 29.01 0.34
N GLY A 608 21.52 28.83 0.15
CA GLY A 608 22.56 29.84 0.32
C GLY A 608 23.23 29.85 1.70
N ASN A 609 22.85 28.97 2.64
CA ASN A 609 23.40 28.89 3.98
C ASN A 609 24.34 27.68 4.16
N LEU A 610 25.62 27.94 4.35
CA LEU A 610 26.62 26.87 4.54
C LEU A 610 26.57 26.23 5.94
N GLN A 611 25.79 26.74 6.90
CA GLN A 611 25.95 26.41 8.32
C GLN A 611 24.75 25.71 8.97
N ASP A 612 23.60 25.64 8.29
CA ASP A 612 22.38 25.00 8.77
C ASP A 612 22.51 23.47 8.89
N ASN A 613 23.26 22.83 7.99
CA ASN A 613 23.57 21.39 8.02
C ASN A 613 24.98 21.05 8.54
N ASN A 614 25.76 22.03 9.03
CA ASN A 614 27.04 21.70 9.67
C ASN A 614 26.79 20.94 10.98
N GLY A 615 27.19 19.66 11.05
CA GLY A 615 26.95 18.77 12.18
C GLY A 615 25.47 18.45 12.45
N VAL A 616 24.58 18.65 11.47
CA VAL A 616 23.11 18.47 11.58
C VAL A 616 22.56 17.77 10.34
N LEU A 617 21.97 16.59 10.54
CA LEU A 617 21.30 15.83 9.48
C LEU A 617 20.08 16.59 8.93
N PRO A 618 19.66 16.34 7.68
CA PRO A 618 18.38 16.84 7.20
C PRO A 618 17.24 16.26 8.05
N LEU A 619 16.05 16.83 7.91
CA LEU A 619 14.84 16.24 8.46
C LEU A 619 14.75 14.76 8.04
N GLN A 620 14.46 13.86 8.98
CA GLN A 620 14.30 12.42 8.76
C GLN A 620 12.84 12.05 9.05
N GLY A 621 12.13 11.67 8.00
CA GLY A 621 10.77 11.15 8.06
C GLY A 621 10.74 9.73 8.64
N ILE A 622 9.53 9.25 8.91
CA ILE A 622 9.30 7.89 9.36
C ILE A 622 9.78 6.92 8.27
N ALA A 623 10.38 5.80 8.67
CA ALA A 623 10.96 4.76 7.81
C ALA A 623 12.19 5.14 7.00
N GLU A 624 12.62 6.41 6.98
CA GLU A 624 13.90 6.77 6.37
C GLU A 624 15.07 6.23 7.18
N ARG A 625 16.12 5.81 6.46
CA ARG A 625 17.38 5.32 7.04
C ARG A 625 18.51 6.24 6.62
N TYR A 626 19.41 6.58 7.52
CA TYR A 626 20.65 7.30 7.20
C TYR A 626 21.85 6.57 7.79
N ASP A 627 22.83 6.28 6.95
CA ASP A 627 24.10 5.76 7.42
C ASP A 627 25.15 6.86 7.43
N ILE A 628 25.73 7.13 8.60
CA ILE A 628 26.74 8.16 8.78
C ILE A 628 28.04 7.59 9.32
N ILE A 629 29.16 8.21 8.92
CA ILE A 629 30.48 7.97 9.50
C ILE A 629 30.85 9.11 10.44
N ILE A 630 31.10 8.77 11.70
CA ILE A 630 31.66 9.69 12.71
C ILE A 630 33.07 9.22 13.05
N ASN A 631 34.05 10.13 12.98
CA ASN A 631 35.43 9.85 13.39
C ASN A 631 35.73 10.40 14.79
N PHE A 632 35.73 9.52 15.80
CA PHE A 632 35.98 9.86 17.21
C PHE A 632 37.46 10.12 17.55
N ALA A 633 38.34 10.21 16.55
CA ALA A 633 39.74 10.62 16.72
C ALA A 633 40.09 11.93 16.00
N LYS A 634 39.14 12.53 15.27
CA LYS A 634 39.30 13.80 14.54
C LYS A 634 38.55 14.94 15.24
N HIS A 635 38.58 16.13 14.65
CA HIS A 635 37.81 17.31 15.10
C HIS A 635 38.05 17.71 16.56
N GLY A 636 39.27 17.46 17.04
CA GLY A 636 39.69 17.76 18.39
C GLY A 636 39.14 16.83 19.48
N ILE A 637 38.39 15.79 19.13
CA ILE A 637 37.84 14.78 20.04
C ILE A 637 38.99 14.02 20.74
N LYS A 638 38.83 13.77 22.04
CA LYS A 638 39.81 13.09 22.89
C LYS A 638 39.18 11.92 23.62
N VAL A 639 40.03 10.98 24.05
CA VAL A 639 39.62 9.92 24.98
C VAL A 639 39.02 10.54 26.25
N GLY A 640 37.88 10.01 26.68
CA GLY A 640 37.11 10.51 27.81
C GLY A 640 36.07 11.59 27.45
N ASP A 641 36.12 12.16 26.24
CA ASP A 641 35.10 13.10 25.78
C ASP A 641 33.71 12.44 25.72
N LYS A 642 32.69 13.25 25.98
CA LYS A 642 31.28 12.87 25.84
C LYS A 642 30.69 13.56 24.63
N LEU A 643 30.03 12.79 23.77
CA LEU A 643 29.30 13.29 22.61
C LEU A 643 27.83 12.92 22.75
N TYR A 644 26.95 13.65 22.07
CA TYR A 644 25.51 13.42 22.14
C TYR A 644 24.86 13.51 20.77
N LEU A 645 23.87 12.63 20.53
CA LEU A 645 22.83 12.89 19.55
C LEU A 645 21.75 13.77 20.18
N VAL A 646 21.32 14.78 19.43
CA VAL A 646 20.37 15.80 19.86
C VAL A 646 19.26 15.88 18.81
N ASN A 647 18.01 15.73 19.23
CA ASN A 647 16.87 16.01 18.35
C ASN A 647 16.51 17.50 18.43
N LEU A 648 16.25 18.10 17.27
CA LEU A 648 15.92 19.52 17.11
C LEU A 648 14.51 19.75 16.57
N GLU A 649 13.85 18.75 16.00
CA GLU A 649 12.57 18.93 15.31
C GLU A 649 11.40 18.95 16.28
N GLU A 650 10.78 20.12 16.47
CA GLU A 650 9.63 20.30 17.35
C GLU A 650 8.37 19.77 16.68
N HIS A 651 7.55 19.08 17.47
CA HIS A 651 6.16 18.82 17.12
C HIS A 651 5.24 19.37 18.20
N GLN A 652 4.16 20.03 17.78
CA GLN A 652 3.09 20.47 18.69
C GLN A 652 1.89 19.52 18.68
N SER A 653 1.70 18.78 17.59
CA SER A 653 0.59 17.84 17.39
C SER A 653 0.98 16.76 16.35
N GLY A 654 0.11 15.78 16.13
CA GLY A 654 0.33 14.71 15.15
C GLY A 654 0.46 15.17 13.69
N LYS A 655 0.02 16.40 13.37
CA LYS A 655 -0.14 16.87 11.99
C LYS A 655 1.15 16.92 11.16
N GLY A 656 2.27 17.07 11.83
CA GLY A 656 3.58 17.16 11.21
C GLY A 656 4.55 17.94 12.09
N PRO A 657 5.76 18.18 11.57
CA PRO A 657 6.73 19.05 12.21
C PRO A 657 6.21 20.49 12.32
N GLU A 658 6.59 21.18 13.40
CA GLU A 658 6.38 22.63 13.56
C GLU A 658 7.61 23.41 13.08
N GLY A 659 8.80 22.81 13.25
CA GLY A 659 10.08 23.36 12.83
C GLY A 659 11.22 23.03 13.78
N ALA A 660 12.44 23.23 13.28
CA ALA A 660 13.64 22.97 14.05
C ALA A 660 13.94 24.06 15.09
N ILE A 661 14.13 23.65 16.34
CA ILE A 661 14.62 24.51 17.42
C ILE A 661 16.12 24.75 17.24
N ALA A 662 16.57 26.00 17.43
CA ALA A 662 17.97 26.35 17.35
C ALA A 662 18.83 25.52 18.32
N LEU A 663 19.88 24.88 17.80
CA LEU A 663 20.78 24.03 18.57
C LEU A 663 21.34 24.72 19.82
N ALA A 664 21.66 26.02 19.73
CA ALA A 664 22.13 26.83 20.87
C ALA A 664 21.11 26.90 22.01
N ASP A 665 19.81 27.02 21.69
CA ASP A 665 18.74 27.15 22.67
C ASP A 665 18.45 25.80 23.35
N VAL A 666 18.56 24.70 22.60
CA VAL A 666 18.45 23.33 23.13
C VAL A 666 19.61 23.02 24.10
N LEU A 667 20.85 23.33 23.72
CA LEU A 667 22.05 23.02 24.52
C LEU A 667 22.21 23.89 25.76
N SER A 668 21.75 25.14 25.69
CA SER A 668 21.73 26.07 26.83
C SER A 668 20.54 25.85 27.77
N GLU A 669 19.63 24.93 27.42
CA GLU A 669 18.35 24.70 28.10
C GLU A 669 17.45 25.94 28.14
N LYS A 670 17.63 26.88 27.21
CA LYS A 670 16.68 27.99 27.00
C LYS A 670 15.36 27.48 26.44
N TYR A 671 15.42 26.46 25.57
CA TYR A 671 14.26 25.65 25.20
C TYR A 671 14.33 24.33 25.97
N LYS A 672 13.42 24.16 26.94
CA LYS A 672 13.39 22.97 27.80
C LYS A 672 11.96 22.69 28.28
N ALA A 673 11.41 21.58 27.81
CA ALA A 673 10.15 21.06 28.29
C ALA A 673 10.19 20.80 29.81
N VAL A 674 9.17 21.24 30.52
CA VAL A 674 8.99 21.01 31.97
C VAL A 674 7.58 20.54 32.26
N ILE A 675 7.41 19.70 33.29
CA ILE A 675 6.09 19.28 33.73
C ILE A 675 5.52 20.33 34.68
N LYS A 676 4.30 20.79 34.39
CA LYS A 676 3.52 21.70 35.23
C LYS A 676 2.25 21.01 35.71
N GLN A 677 1.83 21.30 36.94
CA GLN A 677 0.55 20.84 37.46
C GLN A 677 -0.56 21.80 37.01
N THR A 678 -1.56 21.29 36.30
CA THR A 678 -2.77 22.00 35.86
C THR A 678 -4.02 21.46 36.58
N SER A 679 -5.20 22.01 36.28
CA SER A 679 -6.47 21.47 36.75
C SER A 679 -6.78 20.07 36.19
N ASN A 680 -6.19 19.70 35.05
CA ASN A 680 -6.39 18.42 34.37
C ASN A 680 -5.30 17.38 34.73
N GLY A 681 -4.28 17.80 35.49
CA GLY A 681 -3.19 16.97 35.97
C GLY A 681 -1.80 17.48 35.54
N PRO A 682 -0.76 16.65 35.60
CA PRO A 682 0.54 17.00 35.04
C PRO A 682 0.43 17.12 33.51
N GLU A 683 0.98 18.19 32.96
CA GLU A 683 1.10 18.43 31.53
C GLU A 683 2.50 18.97 31.22
N TRP A 684 2.98 18.74 30.00
CA TRP A 684 4.21 19.37 29.55
C TRP A 684 3.97 20.82 29.14
N ASP A 685 4.88 21.70 29.55
CA ASP A 685 4.89 23.14 29.30
C ASP A 685 6.29 23.56 28.81
N ASN A 686 6.38 24.71 28.15
CA ASN A 686 7.63 25.28 27.60
C ASN A 686 8.42 24.39 26.60
N GLY A 687 7.73 23.56 25.82
CA GLY A 687 8.30 22.87 24.66
C GLY A 687 8.13 21.36 24.63
N ASP A 688 8.50 20.75 23.51
CA ASP A 688 8.42 19.31 23.22
C ASP A 688 9.54 18.54 23.97
N PRO A 689 9.22 17.55 24.83
CA PRO A 689 10.16 16.76 25.62
C PRO A 689 11.00 15.80 24.78
N ALA A 690 10.60 15.56 23.53
CA ALA A 690 11.42 14.85 22.55
C ALA A 690 12.58 15.68 22.01
N ILE A 691 12.62 17.00 22.27
CA ILE A 691 13.74 17.88 21.93
C ILE A 691 14.86 17.75 22.95
N GLY A 692 16.09 17.66 22.46
CA GLY A 692 17.29 17.62 23.27
C GLY A 692 18.10 16.35 23.17
N LYS A 693 19.06 16.21 24.10
CA LYS A 693 20.01 15.10 24.12
C LYS A 693 19.30 13.79 24.45
N PHE A 694 19.41 12.80 23.59
CA PHE A 694 18.75 11.49 23.79
C PHE A 694 19.68 10.29 23.66
N MET A 695 20.93 10.44 23.25
CA MET A 695 21.92 9.37 23.27
C MET A 695 23.30 9.96 23.61
N GLN A 696 24.11 9.24 24.39
CA GLN A 696 25.48 9.64 24.73
C GLN A 696 26.50 8.65 24.16
N PHE A 697 27.58 9.17 23.60
CA PHE A 697 28.80 8.41 23.30
C PHE A 697 29.90 8.75 24.30
N VAL A 698 30.65 7.75 24.75
CA VAL A 698 31.82 7.93 25.63
C VAL A 698 33.05 7.38 24.96
N VAL A 699 34.00 8.26 24.63
CA VAL A 699 35.19 7.91 23.85
C VAL A 699 36.21 7.15 24.70
N GLN A 700 36.61 5.98 24.22
CA GLN A 700 37.56 5.05 24.82
C GLN A 700 38.88 5.01 24.02
N PRO A 701 40.01 4.64 24.67
CA PRO A 701 41.26 4.44 23.97
C PRO A 701 41.13 3.39 22.85
N TYR A 702 41.81 3.64 21.74
CA TYR A 702 42.02 2.69 20.66
C TYR A 702 43.51 2.59 20.35
N SER A 703 44.06 1.38 20.39
CA SER A 703 45.48 1.10 20.11
C SER A 703 45.71 0.44 18.76
N GLY A 704 44.64 0.04 18.06
CA GLY A 704 44.74 -0.53 16.72
C GLY A 704 44.87 0.55 15.65
N GLN A 705 44.99 0.10 14.40
CA GLN A 705 44.93 0.98 13.24
C GLN A 705 43.48 1.10 12.76
N ASP A 706 43.05 2.31 12.40
CA ASP A 706 41.78 2.50 11.69
C ASP A 706 42.01 2.20 10.21
N LEU A 707 41.39 1.13 9.72
CA LEU A 707 41.53 0.64 8.35
C LEU A 707 40.30 0.96 7.50
N SER A 708 39.31 1.65 8.04
CA SER A 708 38.14 2.05 7.27
C SER A 708 38.51 3.03 6.17
N MET A 709 37.67 3.12 5.14
CA MET A 709 37.79 4.19 4.14
C MET A 709 37.80 5.58 4.76
N ASP A 710 38.44 6.52 4.05
CA ASP A 710 38.31 7.96 4.34
C ASP A 710 37.17 8.55 3.50
N PRO A 711 36.05 8.96 4.10
CA PRO A 711 34.92 9.50 3.35
C PRO A 711 35.28 10.76 2.55
N VAL A 712 36.29 11.53 2.99
CA VAL A 712 36.74 12.74 2.27
C VAL A 712 37.20 12.44 0.83
N ALA A 713 37.65 11.21 0.54
CA ALA A 713 38.07 10.80 -0.79
C ALA A 713 36.91 10.61 -1.78
N TYR A 714 35.67 10.53 -1.29
CA TYR A 714 34.46 10.25 -2.07
C TYR A 714 33.46 11.41 -2.09
N GLU A 715 33.85 12.58 -1.59
CA GLU A 715 33.03 13.78 -1.62
C GLU A 715 32.74 14.23 -3.07
N PRO A 716 31.56 14.83 -3.34
CA PRO A 716 31.30 15.47 -4.62
C PRO A 716 32.21 16.69 -4.82
N ALA A 717 32.20 17.25 -6.03
CA ALA A 717 32.91 18.51 -6.30
C ALA A 717 32.39 19.63 -5.38
N LYS A 718 33.31 20.41 -4.79
CA LYS A 718 32.97 21.53 -3.90
C LYS A 718 33.92 22.72 -4.10
N PRO A 719 33.61 23.93 -3.60
CA PRO A 719 34.46 25.10 -3.81
C PRO A 719 35.93 24.85 -3.44
N GLY A 720 36.83 24.95 -4.42
CA GLY A 720 38.27 24.71 -4.23
C GLY A 720 38.72 23.24 -4.20
N LYS A 721 37.83 22.27 -4.41
CA LYS A 721 38.15 20.83 -4.45
C LYS A 721 37.40 20.12 -5.58
N ALA A 722 38.14 19.43 -6.45
CA ALA A 722 37.56 18.62 -7.51
C ALA A 722 36.75 17.43 -6.96
N GLU A 723 35.89 16.86 -7.80
CA GLU A 723 35.13 15.64 -7.52
C GLU A 723 36.06 14.50 -7.06
N GLY A 724 35.63 13.78 -6.02
CA GLY A 724 36.32 12.59 -5.51
C GLY A 724 36.00 11.32 -6.30
N LEU A 725 36.29 10.18 -5.69
CA LEU A 725 35.90 8.86 -6.20
C LEU A 725 34.38 8.64 -6.03
N LYS A 726 33.82 7.74 -6.84
CA LYS A 726 32.42 7.28 -6.73
C LYS A 726 32.37 5.96 -5.97
N MET A 727 31.48 5.86 -4.99
CA MET A 727 31.20 4.61 -4.26
C MET A 727 30.27 3.71 -5.08
N LEU A 728 29.08 4.21 -5.41
CA LEU A 728 28.05 3.48 -6.16
C LEU A 728 27.36 4.39 -7.20
N PRO A 729 27.80 4.41 -8.48
CA PRO A 729 27.18 5.24 -9.50
C PRO A 729 25.71 4.93 -9.72
N LEU A 730 24.88 5.96 -9.94
CA LEU A 730 23.44 5.79 -10.15
C LEU A 730 23.13 4.96 -11.43
N PRO A 731 22.08 4.11 -11.41
CA PRO A 731 21.64 3.37 -12.60
C PRO A 731 20.93 4.25 -13.65
N ILE A 732 20.51 5.45 -13.26
CA ILE A 732 19.93 6.53 -14.09
C ILE A 732 20.64 7.83 -13.74
N ASP A 733 21.27 8.47 -14.73
CA ASP A 733 21.82 9.82 -14.58
C ASP A 733 20.85 10.86 -15.17
N ARG A 734 20.12 11.56 -14.30
CA ARG A 734 19.16 12.60 -14.70
C ARG A 734 19.76 13.76 -15.52
N ASN A 735 21.09 13.92 -15.52
CA ASN A 735 21.77 14.95 -16.32
C ASN A 735 22.29 14.41 -17.66
N SER A 736 22.25 13.09 -17.88
CA SER A 736 22.66 12.46 -19.13
C SER A 736 21.59 12.67 -20.19
N ALA A 737 21.97 13.22 -21.35
CA ALA A 737 21.06 13.40 -22.48
C ALA A 737 20.43 12.08 -22.96
N THR A 738 21.14 10.96 -22.80
CA THR A 738 20.62 9.63 -23.15
C THR A 738 19.54 9.18 -22.18
N ASP A 739 19.73 9.37 -20.88
CA ASP A 739 18.73 8.98 -19.89
C ASP A 739 17.54 9.95 -19.89
N GLN A 740 17.76 11.24 -20.15
CA GLN A 740 16.67 12.21 -20.35
C GLN A 740 15.75 11.84 -21.52
N ALA A 741 16.30 11.31 -22.62
CA ALA A 741 15.49 10.80 -23.72
C ALA A 741 14.64 9.60 -23.29
N LYS A 742 15.19 8.66 -22.51
CA LYS A 742 14.44 7.52 -21.98
C LYS A 742 13.36 7.92 -20.98
N LEU A 743 13.66 8.87 -20.09
CA LEU A 743 12.70 9.38 -19.10
C LEU A 743 11.52 10.09 -19.77
N LYS A 744 11.76 10.74 -20.92
CA LYS A 744 10.70 11.34 -21.72
C LYS A 744 9.77 10.29 -22.36
N ASP A 745 10.33 9.16 -22.78
CA ASP A 745 9.58 8.07 -23.41
C ASP A 745 8.99 7.06 -22.40
N ALA A 746 9.36 7.18 -21.12
CA ALA A 746 8.83 6.37 -20.03
C ALA A 746 7.35 6.70 -19.77
N ARG A 747 6.64 5.79 -19.11
CA ARG A 747 5.26 6.02 -18.66
C ARG A 747 5.21 6.94 -17.46
N HIS A 748 4.26 7.87 -17.42
CA HIS A 748 4.10 8.83 -16.32
C HIS A 748 2.87 8.54 -15.46
N ARG A 749 3.04 8.63 -14.14
CA ARG A 749 1.93 8.50 -13.18
C ARG A 749 1.93 9.61 -12.16
N GLU A 750 0.74 9.94 -11.67
CA GLU A 750 0.54 10.93 -10.63
C GLU A 750 -0.23 10.33 -9.44
N PHE A 751 0.29 10.61 -8.24
CA PHE A 751 -0.32 10.23 -6.97
C PHE A 751 -0.44 11.46 -6.07
N ILE A 752 -1.66 11.84 -5.73
CA ILE A 752 -1.94 13.00 -4.87
C ILE A 752 -2.40 12.51 -3.50
N PHE A 753 -1.58 12.73 -2.48
CA PHE A 753 -1.83 12.36 -1.10
C PHE A 753 -2.53 13.50 -0.37
N GLY A 754 -3.71 13.26 0.21
CA GLY A 754 -4.42 14.29 0.95
C GLY A 754 -5.59 13.79 1.78
N ARG A 755 -6.55 14.69 2.05
CA ARG A 755 -7.78 14.39 2.81
C ARG A 755 -9.07 14.66 2.03
N SER A 756 -8.97 15.20 0.82
CA SER A 756 -10.16 15.42 -0.01
C SER A 756 -10.86 14.10 -0.24
N ASP A 757 -12.19 14.09 -0.26
CA ASP A 757 -12.99 12.90 -0.57
C ASP A 757 -13.00 11.81 0.54
N GLY A 758 -12.32 12.04 1.67
CA GLY A 758 -12.32 11.16 2.84
C GLY A 758 -13.53 11.35 3.77
N THR A 759 -13.62 10.49 4.80
CA THR A 759 -14.64 10.57 5.86
C THR A 759 -14.01 10.97 7.20
N ASP A 760 -14.82 11.27 8.23
CA ASP A 760 -14.26 11.58 9.57
C ASP A 760 -13.44 10.40 10.16
N THR A 761 -13.80 9.16 9.81
CA THR A 761 -13.15 7.94 10.33
C THR A 761 -12.04 7.39 9.45
N GLN A 762 -12.06 7.73 8.15
CA GLN A 762 -11.03 7.45 7.16
C GLN A 762 -10.72 8.74 6.39
N PRO A 763 -10.09 9.72 7.06
CA PRO A 763 -9.89 11.04 6.48
C PRO A 763 -8.88 11.08 5.33
N TRP A 764 -8.01 10.08 5.23
CA TRP A 764 -6.88 10.11 4.30
C TRP A 764 -7.17 9.37 3.01
N THR A 765 -6.85 10.02 1.88
CA THR A 765 -7.11 9.52 0.54
C THR A 765 -5.89 9.70 -0.37
N ILE A 766 -5.85 8.90 -1.43
CA ILE A 766 -4.90 9.04 -2.53
C ILE A 766 -5.67 9.15 -3.84
N LYS A 767 -5.36 10.16 -4.65
CA LYS A 767 -5.82 10.26 -6.06
C LYS A 767 -4.76 9.66 -6.94
N THR A 768 -5.17 8.91 -7.95
CA THR A 768 -4.26 8.34 -8.95
C THR A 768 -4.65 8.86 -10.32
N ASP A 769 -3.72 9.47 -11.06
CA ASP A 769 -3.89 9.74 -12.49
C ASP A 769 -5.18 10.54 -12.80
N GLY A 770 -5.41 11.64 -12.07
CA GLY A 770 -6.59 12.52 -12.24
C GLY A 770 -7.92 11.96 -11.73
N SER A 771 -7.92 10.77 -11.12
CA SER A 771 -9.13 10.15 -10.56
C SER A 771 -9.59 10.75 -9.22
N PHE A 772 -10.71 10.22 -8.70
CA PHE A 772 -11.23 10.57 -7.38
C PHE A 772 -10.29 10.13 -6.24
N GLY A 773 -10.35 10.82 -5.09
CA GLY A 773 -9.59 10.41 -3.90
C GLY A 773 -10.22 9.20 -3.24
N TYR A 774 -9.43 8.15 -3.04
CA TYR A 774 -9.91 6.90 -2.47
C TYR A 774 -9.23 6.59 -1.13
N SER A 775 -10.02 6.10 -0.16
CA SER A 775 -9.50 5.39 1.01
C SER A 775 -9.03 3.98 0.60
N MET A 776 -8.17 3.38 1.43
CA MET A 776 -7.68 2.03 1.18
C MET A 776 -8.83 1.01 1.14
N ASP A 777 -8.88 0.25 0.06
CA ASP A 777 -9.57 -1.02 0.00
C ASP A 777 -8.67 -2.01 -0.76
N PRO A 778 -8.23 -3.13 -0.16
CA PRO A 778 -7.33 -4.07 -0.81
C PRO A 778 -7.93 -4.76 -2.04
N ARG A 779 -9.24 -4.62 -2.29
CA ARG A 779 -9.93 -5.11 -3.48
C ARG A 779 -9.86 -4.14 -4.66
N ARG A 780 -9.32 -2.93 -4.46
CA ARG A 780 -9.14 -1.91 -5.50
C ARG A 780 -7.69 -1.91 -6.02
N ILE A 781 -7.52 -1.83 -7.34
CA ILE A 781 -6.20 -1.71 -7.98
C ILE A 781 -6.08 -0.30 -8.57
N ASN A 782 -5.12 0.47 -8.08
CA ASN A 782 -4.94 1.88 -8.46
C ASN A 782 -4.04 2.04 -9.68
N ALA A 783 -2.98 1.24 -9.76
CA ALA A 783 -2.03 1.25 -10.87
C ALA A 783 -1.58 -0.17 -11.21
N ALA A 784 -1.19 -0.37 -12.47
CA ALA A 784 -0.65 -1.62 -12.99
C ALA A 784 0.56 -1.37 -13.91
N PRO A 785 1.76 -1.19 -13.35
CA PRO A 785 3.00 -1.20 -14.12
C PRO A 785 3.21 -2.55 -14.82
N GLN A 786 4.00 -2.57 -15.89
CA GLN A 786 4.24 -3.78 -16.68
C GLN A 786 5.72 -4.17 -16.71
N LEU A 787 5.98 -5.48 -16.66
CA LEU A 787 7.31 -6.04 -16.93
C LEU A 787 7.62 -6.01 -18.45
N THR A 788 8.88 -6.14 -18.87
CA THR A 788 9.30 -6.04 -20.29
C THR A 788 9.25 -7.34 -21.12
N GLN A 789 8.28 -8.22 -20.84
CA GLN A 789 7.95 -9.56 -21.44
C GLN A 789 8.33 -10.75 -20.56
N GLN A 790 7.72 -11.92 -20.77
CA GLN A 790 7.92 -13.11 -19.93
C GLN A 790 9.37 -13.60 -19.95
N SER A 791 9.76 -14.40 -18.95
CA SER A 791 11.00 -15.17 -18.94
C SER A 791 11.13 -16.01 -20.22
N THR A 792 12.07 -15.67 -21.08
CA THR A 792 12.48 -16.50 -22.22
C THR A 792 13.95 -16.89 -22.06
N ASP A 793 14.40 -17.93 -22.76
CA ASP A 793 15.80 -18.40 -22.78
C ASP A 793 16.82 -17.34 -23.25
N GLY A 794 16.37 -16.14 -23.68
CA GLY A 794 17.19 -15.04 -24.21
C GLY A 794 17.22 -13.74 -23.38
N GLY A 795 16.55 -13.66 -22.23
CA GLY A 795 16.48 -12.44 -21.40
C GLY A 795 15.50 -11.37 -21.90
N PHE A 796 15.35 -10.29 -21.13
CA PHE A 796 14.42 -9.18 -21.40
C PHE A 796 15.08 -8.11 -22.29
N SER A 797 14.33 -7.52 -23.22
CA SER A 797 14.77 -6.35 -23.99
C SER A 797 13.71 -5.25 -23.98
N GLY A 798 14.07 -4.03 -23.55
CA GLY A 798 13.24 -2.83 -23.65
C GLY A 798 13.27 -1.97 -22.38
N ASP A 799 12.96 -0.68 -22.52
CA ASP A 799 12.83 0.29 -21.43
C ASP A 799 11.41 0.32 -20.81
N GLY A 800 10.48 -0.54 -21.26
CA GLY A 800 9.06 -0.56 -20.81
C GLY A 800 8.80 -0.93 -19.34
N THR A 801 9.84 -1.07 -18.52
CA THR A 801 9.78 -1.20 -17.06
C THR A 801 9.98 0.14 -16.34
N LEU A 802 10.53 1.13 -17.05
CA LEU A 802 10.82 2.45 -16.51
C LEU A 802 9.53 3.28 -16.50
N GLU A 803 9.15 3.72 -15.32
CA GLU A 803 8.09 4.70 -15.12
C GLU A 803 8.66 5.94 -14.40
N VAL A 804 8.04 7.09 -14.64
CA VAL A 804 8.25 8.33 -13.91
C VAL A 804 7.01 8.60 -13.08
N TRP A 805 7.17 8.59 -11.77
CA TRP A 805 6.06 8.80 -10.84
C TRP A 805 6.20 10.17 -10.19
N LYS A 806 5.06 10.86 -10.09
CA LYS A 806 4.93 12.17 -9.45
C LYS A 806 4.08 12.04 -8.19
N ILE A 807 4.71 12.20 -7.03
CA ILE A 807 4.05 12.20 -5.73
C ILE A 807 3.80 13.65 -5.30
N ILE A 808 2.54 13.99 -4.98
CA ILE A 808 2.10 15.36 -4.71
C ILE A 808 1.37 15.44 -3.37
N ASN A 809 1.68 16.48 -2.59
CA ASN A 809 0.87 16.88 -1.44
C ASN A 809 -0.39 17.63 -1.90
N GLY A 810 -1.55 16.99 -1.74
CA GLY A 810 -2.86 17.53 -2.08
C GLY A 810 -3.46 18.46 -1.03
N GLY A 811 -2.82 18.63 0.13
CA GLY A 811 -3.32 19.44 1.24
C GLY A 811 -2.34 20.52 1.71
N ASN A 812 -2.86 21.43 2.55
CA ASN A 812 -2.04 22.40 3.28
C ASN A 812 -1.97 21.96 4.76
N GLY A 813 -0.76 21.88 5.32
CA GLY A 813 -0.55 21.66 6.76
C GLY A 813 -0.34 20.21 7.21
N TRP A 814 0.00 19.30 6.30
CA TRP A 814 0.36 17.92 6.62
C TRP A 814 1.63 17.52 5.89
N SER A 815 2.41 16.65 6.52
CA SER A 815 3.60 16.04 5.94
C SER A 815 3.41 14.53 5.79
N HIS A 816 3.90 13.99 4.67
CA HIS A 816 3.77 12.59 4.30
C HIS A 816 5.13 12.05 3.82
N PRO A 817 5.77 11.12 4.55
CA PRO A 817 6.88 10.34 4.01
C PRO A 817 6.29 9.20 3.18
N VAL A 818 6.19 9.36 1.87
CA VAL A 818 5.52 8.37 1.01
C VAL A 818 6.47 7.23 0.66
N HIS A 819 6.11 6.00 0.99
CA HIS A 819 6.84 4.79 0.64
C HIS A 819 6.23 4.11 -0.57
N VAL A 820 7.07 3.72 -1.53
CA VAL A 820 6.71 2.86 -2.67
C VAL A 820 7.42 1.52 -2.48
N HIS A 821 6.67 0.42 -2.45
CA HIS A 821 7.25 -0.92 -2.29
C HIS A 821 8.08 -1.34 -3.52
N PHE A 822 8.72 -2.52 -3.41
CA PHE A 822 9.42 -3.25 -4.47
C PHE A 822 10.80 -2.72 -4.91
N GLU A 823 10.93 -1.43 -5.24
CA GLU A 823 12.20 -0.94 -5.80
C GLU A 823 12.49 0.53 -5.47
N GLU A 824 13.77 0.85 -5.34
CA GLU A 824 14.23 2.22 -5.12
C GLU A 824 14.17 3.03 -6.42
N GLY A 825 13.78 4.30 -6.33
CA GLY A 825 13.77 5.24 -7.44
C GLY A 825 14.87 6.30 -7.35
N VAL A 826 15.16 6.95 -8.48
CA VAL A 826 16.04 8.13 -8.53
C VAL A 826 15.18 9.38 -8.58
N ILE A 827 15.32 10.28 -7.60
CA ILE A 827 14.63 11.58 -7.62
C ILE A 827 15.15 12.40 -8.81
N LEU A 828 14.24 12.80 -9.69
CA LEU A 828 14.51 13.67 -10.83
C LEU A 828 14.40 15.13 -10.42
N SER A 829 13.32 15.48 -9.73
CA SER A 829 13.07 16.84 -9.27
C SER A 829 12.26 16.90 -7.96
N ARG A 830 12.43 17.99 -7.21
CA ARG A 830 11.57 18.42 -6.10
C ARG A 830 11.09 19.82 -6.39
N ASP A 831 9.77 20.02 -6.49
CA ASP A 831 9.17 21.30 -6.90
C ASP A 831 9.81 21.88 -8.19
N GLY A 832 10.11 21.01 -9.17
CA GLY A 832 10.77 21.37 -10.42
C GLY A 832 12.25 21.76 -10.31
N LYS A 833 12.88 21.61 -9.13
CA LYS A 833 14.31 21.86 -8.88
C LYS A 833 15.09 20.57 -8.71
N ALA A 834 16.41 20.65 -8.83
CA ALA A 834 17.28 19.53 -8.51
C ALA A 834 17.17 19.13 -7.02
N PRO A 835 17.26 17.84 -6.68
CA PRO A 835 17.26 17.39 -5.29
C PRO A 835 18.48 17.92 -4.50
N PRO A 836 18.38 18.05 -3.17
CA PRO A 836 19.49 18.43 -2.30
C PRO A 836 20.63 17.41 -2.34
N GLU A 837 21.83 17.78 -1.91
CA GLU A 837 23.04 16.96 -2.06
C GLU A 837 22.92 15.57 -1.41
N TRP A 838 22.17 15.41 -0.31
CA TRP A 838 21.92 14.13 0.37
C TRP A 838 20.91 13.20 -0.32
N GLU A 839 20.23 13.64 -1.39
CA GLU A 839 19.33 12.79 -2.20
C GLU A 839 19.75 12.76 -3.66
N LYS A 840 20.49 13.77 -4.11
CA LYS A 840 21.06 13.86 -5.45
C LYS A 840 21.91 12.63 -5.76
N TRP A 841 22.76 12.22 -4.84
CA TRP A 841 23.68 11.10 -5.10
C TRP A 841 23.09 9.74 -4.77
N ALA A 842 21.77 9.64 -4.60
CA ALA A 842 21.15 8.45 -4.04
C ALA A 842 19.97 7.96 -4.89
N ARG A 843 19.66 6.67 -4.69
CA ARG A 843 18.31 6.13 -4.92
C ARG A 843 17.52 6.31 -3.62
N LYS A 844 16.20 6.17 -3.63
CA LYS A 844 15.31 6.28 -2.44
C LYS A 844 14.09 5.38 -2.57
N ASP A 845 13.49 5.01 -1.44
CA ASP A 845 12.20 4.31 -1.39
C ASP A 845 11.16 5.07 -0.56
N VAL A 846 11.57 6.12 0.17
CA VAL A 846 10.69 7.01 0.92
C VAL A 846 10.84 8.46 0.46
N TYR A 847 9.76 9.06 -0.01
CA TYR A 847 9.68 10.39 -0.61
C TYR A 847 8.87 11.33 0.28
N ARG A 848 9.56 12.23 0.99
CA ARG A 848 8.88 13.24 1.82
C ARG A 848 8.22 14.32 0.96
N ILE A 849 6.93 14.56 1.21
CA ILE A 849 6.16 15.72 0.73
C ILE A 849 5.49 16.43 1.92
N GLY A 850 5.41 17.75 1.90
CA GLY A 850 4.99 18.52 3.09
C GLY A 850 5.43 20.00 3.05
N PRO A 851 4.92 20.83 3.97
CA PRO A 851 5.30 22.24 4.08
C PRO A 851 6.67 22.49 4.76
N ASP A 852 7.36 21.43 5.19
CA ASP A 852 8.61 21.52 5.97
C ASP A 852 9.77 22.10 5.16
N THR A 853 10.78 22.66 5.85
CA THR A 853 11.93 23.35 5.20
C THR A 853 12.72 22.48 4.23
N ASP A 854 12.83 21.19 4.54
CA ASP A 854 13.61 20.21 3.77
C ASP A 854 12.67 19.18 3.10
N SER A 855 11.43 19.60 2.81
CA SER A 855 10.39 18.85 2.08
C SER A 855 9.93 19.63 0.85
N SER A 856 8.98 19.08 0.10
CA SER A 856 8.48 19.67 -1.15
C SER A 856 6.98 19.44 -1.31
N LYS A 857 6.34 20.25 -2.14
CA LYS A 857 4.94 20.01 -2.53
C LYS A 857 4.84 18.80 -3.46
N GLU A 858 5.81 18.64 -4.34
CA GLU A 858 5.88 17.52 -5.28
C GLU A 858 7.29 16.93 -5.38
N VAL A 859 7.33 15.64 -5.70
CA VAL A 859 8.55 14.88 -6.00
C VAL A 859 8.31 14.07 -7.26
N GLU A 860 9.20 14.18 -8.23
CA GLU A 860 9.22 13.32 -9.41
C GLU A 860 10.38 12.34 -9.29
N MET A 861 10.11 11.05 -9.42
CA MET A 861 11.12 9.99 -9.37
C MET A 861 11.00 9.02 -10.54
N ALA A 862 12.14 8.45 -10.94
CA ALA A 862 12.22 7.38 -11.93
C ALA A 862 12.41 6.03 -11.25
N ILE A 863 11.55 5.05 -11.56
CA ILE A 863 11.56 3.70 -10.97
C ILE A 863 11.55 2.65 -12.11
N ARG A 864 12.24 1.52 -11.95
CA ARG A 864 12.32 0.45 -12.96
C ARG A 864 11.76 -0.88 -12.47
N PHE A 865 10.49 -1.19 -12.71
CA PHE A 865 9.87 -2.43 -12.22
C PHE A 865 10.35 -3.69 -12.96
N ARG A 866 11.11 -4.59 -12.29
CA ARG A 866 11.77 -5.75 -12.93
C ARG A 866 11.51 -7.07 -12.20
N GLU A 867 11.92 -8.20 -12.77
CA GLU A 867 12.02 -9.56 -12.17
C GLU A 867 10.78 -10.28 -11.60
N PHE A 868 9.90 -9.62 -10.83
CA PHE A 868 8.78 -10.24 -10.12
C PHE A 868 7.46 -9.55 -10.44
N ALA A 869 6.36 -10.29 -10.47
CA ALA A 869 5.02 -9.77 -10.69
C ALA A 869 4.17 -9.90 -9.41
N GLY A 870 2.96 -9.35 -9.41
CA GLY A 870 1.99 -9.50 -8.32
C GLY A 870 1.68 -8.20 -7.60
N THR A 871 1.09 -8.32 -6.43
CA THR A 871 0.50 -7.21 -5.68
C THR A 871 1.49 -6.56 -4.71
N TYR A 872 1.59 -5.24 -4.79
CA TYR A 872 2.44 -4.38 -3.95
C TYR A 872 1.66 -3.16 -3.46
N MET A 873 2.28 -2.36 -2.59
CA MET A 873 1.66 -1.23 -1.92
C MET A 873 2.42 0.08 -2.14
N GLU A 874 1.69 1.20 -1.98
CA GLU A 874 2.26 2.54 -1.87
C GLU A 874 1.45 3.30 -0.80
N HIS A 875 2.13 4.03 0.09
CA HIS A 875 1.46 4.68 1.20
C HIS A 875 2.26 5.78 1.87
N CYS A 876 1.57 6.60 2.67
CA CYS A 876 2.23 7.46 3.63
C CYS A 876 2.72 6.65 4.83
N HIS A 877 4.00 6.79 5.16
CA HIS A 877 4.65 6.09 6.26
C HIS A 877 4.53 6.83 7.61
N ASN A 878 3.80 7.96 7.67
CA ASN A 878 3.10 8.26 8.91
C ASN A 878 2.02 7.18 9.06
N THR A 879 2.37 6.12 9.77
CA THR A 879 1.56 4.88 9.85
C THR A 879 0.17 5.12 10.44
N GLN A 880 -0.04 6.23 11.17
CA GLN A 880 -1.38 6.60 11.62
C GLN A 880 -2.25 7.14 10.46
N HIS A 881 -1.63 7.79 9.47
CA HIS A 881 -2.30 8.12 8.21
C HIS A 881 -2.55 6.85 7.39
N GLU A 882 -1.56 5.95 7.32
CA GLU A 882 -1.68 4.62 6.67
C GLU A 882 -2.87 3.81 7.19
N ASP A 883 -3.05 3.72 8.52
CA ASP A 883 -4.13 2.99 9.17
C ASP A 883 -5.50 3.68 9.04
N SER A 884 -5.60 4.90 8.47
CA SER A 884 -6.86 5.68 8.45
C SER A 884 -7.11 6.56 7.20
N SER A 885 -6.73 6.24 5.97
CA SER A 885 -6.26 4.99 5.39
C SER A 885 -5.46 5.32 4.12
N MET A 886 -4.33 6.02 4.28
CA MET A 886 -3.49 6.60 3.24
C MET A 886 -2.56 5.57 2.59
N LEU A 887 -3.18 4.53 2.05
CA LEU A 887 -2.54 3.34 1.50
C LEU A 887 -3.29 2.96 0.22
N LEU A 888 -2.56 2.50 -0.79
CA LEU A 888 -3.13 1.97 -2.03
C LEU A 888 -2.42 0.70 -2.46
N ARG A 889 -3.10 -0.04 -3.33
CA ARG A 889 -2.58 -1.23 -4.00
C ARG A 889 -2.26 -0.94 -5.46
N TRP A 890 -1.13 -1.47 -5.92
CA TRP A 890 -0.80 -1.58 -7.33
C TRP A 890 -0.33 -3.00 -7.65
N ASP A 891 -0.59 -3.45 -8.88
CA ASP A 891 -0.24 -4.79 -9.33
C ASP A 891 0.79 -4.73 -10.47
N LEU A 892 1.97 -5.31 -10.26
CA LEU A 892 2.96 -5.47 -11.32
C LEU A 892 2.56 -6.62 -12.24
N GLU A 893 2.22 -6.31 -13.49
CA GLU A 893 1.66 -7.29 -14.42
C GLU A 893 2.69 -7.86 -15.41
N HIS A 894 2.49 -9.12 -15.81
CA HIS A 894 3.15 -9.66 -16.98
C HIS A 894 2.54 -9.07 -18.27
N PRO A 895 3.33 -8.89 -19.35
CA PRO A 895 2.76 -8.41 -20.61
C PRO A 895 1.67 -9.29 -21.17
N GLY A 896 0.61 -8.64 -21.64
CA GLY A 896 -0.58 -9.32 -22.17
C GLY A 896 -1.47 -9.94 -21.08
N GLN A 897 -1.22 -9.68 -19.80
CA GLN A 897 -2.16 -10.04 -18.74
C GLN A 897 -3.46 -9.23 -18.88
N PHE A 898 -4.58 -9.93 -19.11
CA PHE A 898 -5.90 -9.30 -19.24
C PHE A 898 -6.72 -9.40 -17.95
N GLN A 899 -6.48 -10.43 -17.16
CA GLN A 899 -7.18 -10.75 -15.91
C GLN A 899 -6.42 -10.20 -14.70
N VAL A 900 -7.11 -10.01 -13.57
CA VAL A 900 -6.52 -9.46 -12.35
C VAL A 900 -6.47 -10.45 -11.21
N MET A 901 -5.48 -10.28 -10.35
CA MET A 901 -5.29 -11.12 -9.17
C MET A 901 -6.39 -10.84 -8.14
N PRO A 902 -7.10 -11.87 -7.64
CA PRO A 902 -8.11 -11.70 -6.61
C PRO A 902 -7.49 -11.35 -5.26
N THR A 903 -8.24 -10.65 -4.41
CA THR A 903 -7.80 -10.28 -3.06
C THR A 903 -8.02 -11.44 -2.10
N PRO A 904 -6.98 -11.88 -1.35
CA PRO A 904 -7.16 -12.86 -0.28
C PRO A 904 -7.93 -12.22 0.89
N LEU A 905 -8.84 -12.97 1.51
CA LEU A 905 -9.55 -12.64 2.74
C LEU A 905 -9.23 -13.71 3.80
N PRO A 906 -8.20 -13.52 4.63
CA PRO A 906 -7.87 -14.47 5.68
C PRO A 906 -8.92 -14.50 6.80
N GLY A 907 -9.20 -15.68 7.33
CA GLY A 907 -10.06 -15.92 8.50
C GLY A 907 -9.67 -17.19 9.25
N TRP A 908 -10.32 -17.47 10.38
CA TRP A 908 -10.06 -18.69 11.16
C TRP A 908 -10.35 -19.98 10.38
N ASP A 909 -11.23 -19.92 9.37
CA ASP A 909 -11.58 -21.02 8.49
C ASP A 909 -10.58 -21.23 7.32
N GLY A 910 -9.51 -20.41 7.25
CA GLY A 910 -8.57 -20.37 6.13
C GLY A 910 -8.69 -19.08 5.34
N VAL A 911 -8.14 -19.06 4.12
CA VAL A 911 -8.12 -17.87 3.27
C VAL A 911 -9.08 -18.05 2.12
N GLU A 912 -10.04 -17.14 2.01
CA GLU A 912 -10.95 -17.03 0.87
C GLU A 912 -10.43 -16.00 -0.14
N TYR A 913 -11.03 -15.94 -1.33
CA TYR A 913 -10.66 -14.99 -2.38
C TYR A 913 -11.89 -14.27 -2.92
N VAL A 914 -11.75 -12.98 -3.19
CA VAL A 914 -12.76 -12.15 -3.86
C VAL A 914 -12.17 -11.45 -5.06
N ALA A 915 -13.01 -11.19 -6.08
CA ALA A 915 -12.59 -10.49 -7.28
C ALA A 915 -12.13 -9.06 -6.95
N SER A 916 -11.03 -8.64 -7.57
CA SER A 916 -10.52 -7.28 -7.49
C SER A 916 -11.12 -6.42 -8.61
N VAL A 917 -11.19 -5.10 -8.39
CA VAL A 917 -11.66 -4.13 -9.38
C VAL A 917 -10.60 -3.08 -9.62
N GLY A 918 -10.23 -2.85 -10.88
CA GLY A 918 -9.28 -1.80 -11.25
C GLY A 918 -9.94 -0.44 -11.41
N LEU A 919 -9.23 0.64 -11.07
CA LEU A 919 -9.62 1.98 -11.51
C LEU A 919 -9.61 2.05 -13.04
N PRO A 920 -10.43 2.89 -13.69
CA PRO A 920 -10.41 3.03 -15.15
C PRO A 920 -9.01 3.34 -15.72
N THR A 921 -8.17 4.04 -14.96
CA THR A 921 -6.82 4.46 -15.36
C THR A 921 -5.71 3.47 -14.99
N PHE A 922 -5.97 2.38 -14.26
CA PHE A 922 -4.88 1.58 -13.66
C PHE A 922 -3.82 1.07 -14.66
N ARG A 923 -4.21 0.72 -15.89
CA ARG A 923 -3.31 0.26 -16.97
C ARG A 923 -2.85 1.36 -17.94
N THR A 924 -3.41 2.55 -17.84
CA THR A 924 -3.10 3.69 -18.72
C THR A 924 -2.52 4.83 -17.90
N GLU A 925 -2.11 5.90 -18.56
CA GLU A 925 -1.70 7.14 -17.89
C GLU A 925 -2.94 8.04 -17.81
N GLY A 926 -3.11 8.74 -16.69
CA GLY A 926 -4.12 9.82 -16.60
C GLY A 926 -3.59 11.16 -17.06
N HIS A 927 -2.28 11.24 -17.37
CA HIS A 927 -1.64 12.40 -17.99
C HIS A 927 -1.55 12.21 -19.49
N ASP A 928 -2.68 12.32 -20.19
CA ASP A 928 -2.53 13.02 -21.45
C ASP A 928 -2.12 14.47 -21.08
N ASN A 929 -0.84 14.80 -21.13
CA ASN A 929 -0.37 16.20 -21.20
C ASN A 929 -0.81 16.87 -22.51
N ASP A 930 -1.49 16.14 -23.38
CA ASP A 930 -2.59 16.69 -24.15
C ASP A 930 -3.85 16.48 -23.31
N GLU A 931 -4.27 17.37 -22.39
CA GLU A 931 -5.69 17.38 -21.96
C GLU A 931 -6.50 17.05 -23.22
N PRO A 932 -7.17 15.87 -23.32
CA PRO A 932 -7.66 15.41 -24.61
C PRO A 932 -8.52 16.55 -25.06
N THR A 933 -8.08 17.22 -26.14
CA THR A 933 -8.46 18.61 -26.38
C THR A 933 -9.96 18.58 -26.46
N ASN A 934 -10.65 19.09 -25.42
CA ASN A 934 -12.04 18.71 -25.13
C ASN A 934 -12.82 18.60 -26.43
N LYS A 935 -13.09 17.37 -26.90
CA LYS A 935 -13.53 17.24 -28.27
C LYS A 935 -14.96 17.74 -28.31
N PRO A 936 -15.27 18.63 -29.26
CA PRO A 936 -16.61 19.11 -29.42
C PRO A 936 -17.64 17.97 -29.43
N PRO A 937 -18.77 18.10 -28.73
CA PRO A 937 -19.84 17.12 -28.82
C PRO A 937 -20.33 17.02 -30.27
N VAL A 938 -20.88 15.87 -30.64
CA VAL A 938 -21.48 15.64 -31.95
C VAL A 938 -22.98 15.84 -31.84
N ALA A 939 -23.44 16.98 -32.34
CA ALA A 939 -24.87 17.28 -32.44
C ALA A 939 -25.47 16.60 -33.69
N ALA A 940 -26.53 15.83 -33.51
CA ALA A 940 -27.24 15.11 -34.55
C ALA A 940 -28.50 15.87 -34.99
N ASN A 941 -28.83 15.79 -36.28
CA ASN A 941 -30.03 16.46 -36.80
C ASN A 941 -31.31 15.84 -36.24
N ASP A 942 -32.27 16.70 -35.92
CA ASP A 942 -33.56 16.31 -35.39
C ASP A 942 -34.68 16.57 -36.39
N SER A 943 -35.77 15.81 -36.25
CA SER A 943 -36.99 16.08 -36.98
C SER A 943 -38.22 15.83 -36.13
N ALA A 944 -39.23 16.66 -36.34
CA ALA A 944 -40.55 16.45 -35.76
C ALA A 944 -41.63 17.02 -36.68
N ALA A 945 -42.90 16.86 -36.29
CA ALA A 945 -44.02 17.41 -37.02
C ALA A 945 -45.03 18.04 -36.07
N THR A 946 -45.65 19.13 -36.50
CA THR A 946 -46.77 19.76 -35.79
C THR A 946 -47.77 20.36 -36.77
N THR A 947 -48.87 20.90 -36.24
CA THR A 947 -49.89 21.61 -37.01
C THR A 947 -49.96 23.07 -36.60
N ALA A 948 -50.54 23.91 -37.46
CA ALA A 948 -50.76 25.34 -37.17
C ALA A 948 -51.23 25.60 -35.72
N GLY A 949 -50.57 26.54 -35.03
CA GLY A 949 -50.88 26.96 -33.66
C GLY A 949 -50.57 25.97 -32.54
N LYS A 950 -50.08 24.75 -32.83
CA LYS A 950 -49.75 23.77 -31.79
C LYS A 950 -48.25 23.77 -31.47
N GLN A 951 -47.90 24.32 -30.31
CA GLN A 951 -46.54 24.29 -29.76
C GLN A 951 -46.08 22.85 -29.49
N ILE A 952 -44.78 22.60 -29.69
CA ILE A 952 -44.10 21.36 -29.31
C ILE A 952 -42.81 21.67 -28.55
N THR A 953 -42.43 20.78 -27.63
CA THR A 953 -41.16 20.81 -26.91
C THR A 953 -40.38 19.55 -27.28
N LEU A 954 -39.12 19.71 -27.63
CA LEU A 954 -38.24 18.70 -28.19
C LEU A 954 -37.01 18.55 -27.29
N ASN A 955 -36.69 17.31 -26.91
CA ASN A 955 -35.38 16.99 -26.36
C ASN A 955 -34.42 16.71 -27.52
N VAL A 956 -33.88 17.78 -28.09
CA VAL A 956 -32.94 17.71 -29.23
C VAL A 956 -31.61 17.06 -28.83
N LEU A 957 -31.25 17.09 -27.54
CA LEU A 957 -29.99 16.49 -27.05
C LEU A 957 -30.08 14.96 -26.89
N ALA A 958 -31.23 14.33 -27.16
CA ALA A 958 -31.45 12.91 -26.86
C ALA A 958 -30.64 11.95 -27.75
N ASN A 959 -30.26 12.39 -28.94
CA ASN A 959 -29.45 11.67 -29.93
C ASN A 959 -28.05 12.29 -30.10
N ASP A 960 -27.70 13.27 -29.27
CA ASP A 960 -26.39 13.90 -29.24
C ASP A 960 -25.44 13.12 -28.34
N THR A 961 -24.17 13.11 -28.70
CA THR A 961 -23.14 12.38 -27.95
C THR A 961 -21.89 13.23 -27.80
N ASP A 962 -21.30 13.20 -26.62
CA ASP A 962 -19.95 13.70 -26.41
C ASP A 962 -18.96 12.54 -26.53
N PRO A 963 -17.90 12.62 -27.36
CA PRO A 963 -16.94 11.53 -27.52
C PRO A 963 -16.24 11.13 -26.20
N GLU A 964 -16.11 12.06 -25.26
CA GLU A 964 -15.56 11.85 -23.92
C GLU A 964 -16.64 11.75 -22.82
N ASN A 965 -17.92 11.75 -23.20
CA ASN A 965 -19.06 11.65 -22.30
C ASN A 965 -19.14 12.79 -21.24
N ASN A 966 -18.70 14.00 -21.59
CA ASN A 966 -18.77 15.20 -20.75
C ASN A 966 -20.22 15.73 -20.59
N LEU A 967 -21.04 14.98 -19.85
CA LEU A 967 -22.46 15.26 -19.61
C LEU A 967 -22.68 16.11 -18.34
N PRO A 968 -23.82 16.83 -18.22
CA PRO A 968 -24.92 16.92 -19.19
C PRO A 968 -24.61 17.88 -20.36
N LEU A 969 -25.13 17.55 -21.55
CA LEU A 969 -25.13 18.47 -22.69
C LEU A 969 -26.17 19.58 -22.51
N THR A 970 -25.93 20.73 -23.14
CA THR A 970 -26.84 21.87 -23.16
C THR A 970 -27.00 22.46 -24.57
N VAL A 971 -28.16 23.05 -24.85
CA VAL A 971 -28.48 23.68 -26.14
C VAL A 971 -28.01 25.13 -26.16
N VAL A 972 -27.12 25.48 -27.10
CA VAL A 972 -26.66 26.86 -27.34
C VAL A 972 -26.75 27.22 -28.82
N GLY A 973 -26.55 28.50 -29.17
CA GLY A 973 -26.53 28.93 -30.58
C GLY A 973 -27.86 28.76 -31.34
N LEU A 974 -28.98 28.62 -30.62
CA LEU A 974 -30.30 28.36 -31.21
C LEU A 974 -30.74 29.49 -32.17
N SER A 975 -30.94 29.15 -33.43
CA SER A 975 -31.44 30.09 -34.45
C SER A 975 -32.97 30.13 -34.49
N GLN A 976 -33.51 31.21 -35.05
CA GLN A 976 -34.93 31.26 -35.42
C GLN A 976 -35.14 30.58 -36.78
N PRO A 977 -36.34 30.04 -37.06
CA PRO A 977 -36.77 29.69 -38.41
C PRO A 977 -36.89 30.91 -39.32
N ASP A 978 -37.05 30.68 -40.63
CA ASP A 978 -37.30 31.76 -41.60
C ASP A 978 -38.51 32.62 -41.21
N SER A 979 -38.45 33.90 -41.58
CA SER A 979 -39.50 34.87 -41.24
C SER A 979 -40.89 34.38 -41.66
N GLY A 980 -41.83 34.32 -40.70
CA GLY A 980 -43.19 33.84 -40.91
C GLY A 980 -43.39 32.33 -40.73
N GLN A 981 -42.35 31.56 -40.39
CA GLN A 981 -42.41 30.11 -40.18
C GLN A 981 -42.45 29.69 -38.70
N GLY A 982 -42.75 30.61 -37.78
CA GLY A 982 -42.85 30.34 -36.33
C GLY A 982 -41.64 30.84 -35.55
N THR A 983 -41.58 30.52 -34.26
CA THR A 983 -40.51 30.96 -33.35
C THR A 983 -39.99 29.82 -32.50
N THR A 984 -38.72 29.89 -32.12
CA THR A 984 -38.05 28.93 -31.24
C THR A 984 -37.54 29.58 -29.95
N SER A 985 -37.54 28.84 -28.84
CA SER A 985 -36.89 29.21 -27.58
C SER A 985 -36.30 27.98 -26.89
N THR A 986 -35.35 28.17 -25.98
CA THR A 986 -34.72 27.09 -25.20
C THR A 986 -34.58 27.48 -23.73
N ASP A 987 -34.66 26.50 -22.84
CA ASP A 987 -34.31 26.62 -21.43
C ASP A 987 -32.88 26.12 -21.11
N GLY A 988 -32.13 25.73 -22.15
CA GLY A 988 -30.79 25.14 -22.07
C GLY A 988 -30.79 23.62 -22.16
N SER A 989 -31.92 22.94 -21.96
CA SER A 989 -32.03 21.48 -22.00
C SER A 989 -32.99 20.97 -23.07
N THR A 990 -34.02 21.75 -23.40
CA THR A 990 -34.99 21.42 -24.44
C THR A 990 -35.28 22.61 -25.33
N VAL A 991 -35.70 22.35 -26.57
CA VAL A 991 -36.13 23.39 -27.52
C VAL A 991 -37.65 23.39 -27.64
N THR A 992 -38.26 24.55 -27.45
CA THR A 992 -39.68 24.79 -27.70
C THR A 992 -39.86 25.49 -29.04
N TYR A 993 -40.68 24.90 -29.92
CA TYR A 993 -41.07 25.48 -31.20
C TYR A 993 -42.56 25.83 -31.22
N VAL A 994 -42.86 27.07 -31.62
CA VAL A 994 -44.22 27.60 -31.76
C VAL A 994 -44.48 27.91 -33.24
N PRO A 995 -45.30 27.11 -33.94
CA PRO A 995 -45.64 27.40 -35.34
C PRO A 995 -46.60 28.60 -35.45
N PRO A 996 -46.73 29.23 -36.63
CA PRO A 996 -47.73 30.26 -36.87
C PRO A 996 -49.14 29.76 -36.51
N ALA A 997 -49.96 30.63 -35.93
CA ALA A 997 -51.33 30.30 -35.54
C ALA A 997 -52.19 29.85 -36.72
N THR A 998 -51.87 30.30 -37.94
CA THR A 998 -52.58 29.96 -39.18
C THR A 998 -51.57 29.54 -40.24
N VAL A 999 -51.74 28.35 -40.82
CA VAL A 999 -50.92 27.81 -41.92
C VAL A 999 -51.87 27.31 -43.01
N THR A 1000 -51.78 27.87 -44.21
CA THR A 1000 -52.65 27.52 -45.35
C THR A 1000 -52.01 26.50 -46.30
N THR A 1001 -50.69 26.46 -46.36
CA THR A 1001 -49.90 25.51 -47.15
C THR A 1001 -48.86 24.87 -46.23
N ALA A 1002 -48.71 23.55 -46.29
CA ALA A 1002 -47.70 22.86 -45.49
C ALA A 1002 -46.29 23.35 -45.86
N PHE A 1003 -45.44 23.53 -44.86
CA PHE A 1003 -44.04 23.91 -45.04
C PHE A 1003 -43.17 23.20 -43.99
N THR A 1004 -41.86 23.19 -44.20
CA THR A 1004 -40.90 22.72 -43.20
C THR A 1004 -40.20 23.93 -42.61
N ALA A 1005 -40.38 24.16 -41.31
CA ALA A 1005 -39.55 25.12 -40.58
C ALA A 1005 -38.19 24.47 -40.29
N SER A 1006 -37.11 25.19 -40.57
CA SER A 1006 -35.75 24.74 -40.30
C SER A 1006 -35.05 25.75 -39.41
N PHE A 1007 -34.40 25.28 -38.36
CA PHE A 1007 -33.56 26.08 -37.49
C PHE A 1007 -32.43 25.23 -36.92
N ASN A 1008 -31.38 25.88 -36.43
CA ASN A 1008 -30.16 25.19 -36.00
C ASN A 1008 -29.91 25.38 -34.50
N TYR A 1009 -29.21 24.44 -33.90
CA TYR A 1009 -28.61 24.58 -32.58
C TYR A 1009 -27.23 23.95 -32.54
N THR A 1010 -26.48 24.27 -31.50
CA THR A 1010 -25.17 23.70 -31.20
C THR A 1010 -25.26 23.04 -29.83
N ALA A 1011 -24.75 21.82 -29.69
CA ALA A 1011 -24.62 21.17 -28.40
C ALA A 1011 -23.37 21.69 -27.69
N ARG A 1012 -23.47 21.98 -26.39
CA ARG A 1012 -22.33 22.34 -25.54
C ARG A 1012 -22.20 21.35 -24.39
N ASP A 1013 -21.01 20.82 -24.21
CA ASP A 1013 -20.69 19.92 -23.11
C ASP A 1013 -20.51 20.64 -21.76
N ALA A 1014 -20.34 19.86 -20.68
CA ALA A 1014 -20.15 20.38 -19.33
C ALA A 1014 -18.81 21.13 -19.12
N LYS A 1015 -17.83 20.95 -20.01
CA LYS A 1015 -16.52 21.63 -20.02
C LYS A 1015 -16.48 22.87 -20.92
N GLY A 1016 -17.55 23.13 -21.67
CA GLY A 1016 -17.77 24.34 -22.45
C GLY A 1016 -17.42 24.27 -23.94
N ALA A 1017 -17.03 23.12 -24.51
CA ALA A 1017 -16.84 23.02 -25.97
C ALA A 1017 -18.18 22.85 -26.69
N GLU A 1018 -18.23 23.40 -27.90
CA GLU A 1018 -19.42 23.51 -28.74
C GLU A 1018 -19.26 22.68 -30.00
N SER A 1019 -20.30 21.94 -30.40
CA SER A 1019 -20.28 21.10 -31.60
C SER A 1019 -19.79 21.86 -32.83
N VAL A 1020 -18.82 21.28 -33.56
CA VAL A 1020 -18.14 21.97 -34.69
C VAL A 1020 -19.14 22.35 -35.78
N ALA A 1021 -20.11 21.47 -36.05
CA ALA A 1021 -21.23 21.75 -36.91
C ALA A 1021 -22.49 21.92 -36.05
N PRO A 1022 -23.31 22.95 -36.32
CA PRO A 1022 -24.63 23.02 -35.71
C PRO A 1022 -25.54 21.95 -36.31
N ALA A 1023 -26.36 21.32 -35.46
CA ALA A 1023 -27.41 20.41 -35.88
C ALA A 1023 -28.61 21.19 -36.42
N THR A 1024 -29.23 20.68 -37.47
CA THR A 1024 -30.46 21.20 -38.07
C THR A 1024 -31.67 20.47 -37.51
N VAL A 1025 -32.63 21.23 -36.99
CA VAL A 1025 -33.95 20.73 -36.60
C VAL A 1025 -34.94 21.05 -37.72
N SER A 1026 -35.55 20.00 -38.28
CA SER A 1026 -36.57 20.12 -39.34
C SER A 1026 -37.96 19.82 -38.80
N ILE A 1027 -38.83 20.82 -38.74
CA ILE A 1027 -40.21 20.67 -38.28
C ILE A 1027 -41.18 20.75 -39.46
N ALA A 1028 -41.81 19.63 -39.80
CA ALA A 1028 -42.89 19.62 -40.78
C ALA A 1028 -44.16 20.25 -40.17
N VAL A 1029 -44.57 21.41 -40.66
CA VAL A 1029 -45.77 22.12 -40.20
C VAL A 1029 -46.87 21.99 -41.24
N SER A 1030 -47.91 21.25 -40.87
CA SER A 1030 -49.11 21.11 -41.70
C SER A 1030 -50.21 22.09 -41.27
N PRO A 1031 -51.13 22.47 -42.19
CA PRO A 1031 -52.38 23.12 -41.79
C PRO A 1031 -53.06 22.32 -40.68
N ALA A 1032 -53.69 23.01 -39.72
CA ALA A 1032 -54.52 22.32 -38.74
C ALA A 1032 -55.61 21.52 -39.47
N ALA A 1033 -55.80 20.25 -39.08
CA ALA A 1033 -56.83 19.40 -39.67
C ALA A 1033 -58.21 20.07 -39.49
N ALA A 1034 -58.99 20.16 -40.56
CA ALA A 1034 -60.36 20.64 -40.48
C ALA A 1034 -61.14 19.73 -39.53
N VAL A 1035 -61.66 20.29 -38.44
CA VAL A 1035 -62.53 19.56 -37.51
C VAL A 1035 -63.84 19.27 -38.23
N ASP A 1036 -64.12 18.00 -38.50
CA ASP A 1036 -65.42 17.57 -39.04
C ASP A 1036 -66.52 17.89 -38.03
N GLN A 1037 -67.63 18.44 -38.49
CA GLN A 1037 -68.84 18.67 -37.71
C GLN A 1037 -69.98 17.96 -38.44
N ILE A 1038 -70.41 16.83 -37.90
CA ILE A 1038 -71.52 16.05 -38.44
C ILE A 1038 -72.81 16.50 -37.74
N GLN A 1039 -73.87 16.69 -38.51
CA GLN A 1039 -75.21 16.95 -37.99
C GLN A 1039 -76.19 16.00 -38.67
N VAL A 1040 -77.08 15.38 -37.90
CA VAL A 1040 -78.21 14.59 -38.44
C VAL A 1040 -79.40 15.53 -38.60
N THR A 1041 -79.85 15.75 -39.84
CA THR A 1041 -80.95 16.68 -40.14
C THR A 1041 -82.29 15.99 -40.22
N SER A 1042 -82.32 14.70 -40.57
CA SER A 1042 -83.53 13.87 -40.56
C SER A 1042 -83.16 12.41 -40.33
N ALA A 1043 -83.91 11.72 -39.49
CA ALA A 1043 -83.80 10.28 -39.30
C ALA A 1043 -85.20 9.67 -39.15
N THR A 1044 -85.62 8.89 -40.13
CA THR A 1044 -86.92 8.20 -40.10
C THR A 1044 -86.78 6.73 -40.42
N VAL A 1045 -87.67 5.92 -39.85
CA VAL A 1045 -87.82 4.51 -40.21
C VAL A 1045 -89.27 4.23 -40.49
N GLN A 1046 -89.56 3.68 -41.68
CA GLN A 1046 -90.90 3.28 -42.06
C GLN A 1046 -91.09 1.78 -41.88
N VAL A 1047 -92.10 1.38 -41.11
CA VAL A 1047 -92.42 -0.03 -40.89
C VAL A 1047 -93.25 -0.55 -42.08
N ARG A 1048 -92.81 -1.65 -42.69
CA ARG A 1048 -93.44 -2.27 -43.87
C ARG A 1048 -93.87 -3.71 -43.57
N SER A 1049 -94.76 -4.26 -44.38
CA SER A 1049 -95.22 -5.65 -44.25
C SER A 1049 -94.09 -6.66 -44.47
N GLY A 1050 -94.15 -7.78 -43.74
CA GLY A 1050 -93.13 -8.84 -43.78
C GLY A 1050 -91.87 -8.52 -42.96
N ASN A 1051 -92.01 -7.83 -41.83
CA ASN A 1051 -90.91 -7.49 -40.90
C ASN A 1051 -89.76 -6.73 -41.58
N ARG A 1052 -90.13 -5.77 -42.44
CA ARG A 1052 -89.22 -4.91 -43.21
C ARG A 1052 -89.25 -3.48 -42.71
N PHE A 1053 -88.08 -2.87 -42.60
CA PHE A 1053 -87.91 -1.51 -42.10
C PHE A 1053 -87.10 -0.72 -43.11
N THR A 1054 -87.72 0.29 -43.72
CA THR A 1054 -87.06 1.20 -44.64
C THR A 1054 -86.57 2.41 -43.86
N TRP A 1055 -85.26 2.49 -43.70
CA TRP A 1055 -84.56 3.56 -43.01
C TRP A 1055 -84.19 4.65 -43.98
N ASP A 1056 -84.36 5.91 -43.58
CA ASP A 1056 -83.95 7.07 -44.35
C ASP A 1056 -83.39 8.12 -43.39
N ILE A 1057 -82.07 8.27 -43.43
CA ILE A 1057 -81.29 9.14 -42.55
C ILE A 1057 -80.48 10.09 -43.42
N SER A 1058 -80.55 11.38 -43.13
CA SER A 1058 -79.76 12.40 -43.81
C SER A 1058 -79.22 13.44 -42.84
N GLY A 1059 -78.19 14.14 -43.31
CA GLY A 1059 -77.49 15.13 -42.52
C GLY A 1059 -76.50 15.94 -43.32
N THR A 1060 -75.68 16.70 -42.60
CA THR A 1060 -74.56 17.46 -43.16
C THR A 1060 -73.25 17.08 -42.47
N THR A 1061 -72.15 17.23 -43.19
CA THR A 1061 -70.77 17.22 -42.67
C THR A 1061 -70.07 18.46 -43.20
N THR A 1062 -69.19 19.05 -42.42
CA THR A 1062 -68.34 20.17 -42.89
C THR A 1062 -67.20 19.72 -43.79
N VAL A 1063 -66.95 18.40 -43.90
CA VAL A 1063 -65.85 17.85 -44.70
C VAL A 1063 -66.40 16.89 -45.77
N ALA A 1064 -66.31 17.32 -47.03
CA ALA A 1064 -66.85 16.58 -48.17
C ALA A 1064 -65.86 15.57 -48.79
N THR A 1065 -64.62 16.01 -49.02
CA THR A 1065 -63.63 15.23 -49.77
C THR A 1065 -62.85 14.32 -48.84
N GLY A 1066 -62.78 13.02 -49.17
CA GLY A 1066 -62.05 12.02 -48.37
C GLY A 1066 -62.77 11.54 -47.10
N ASN A 1067 -63.99 12.03 -46.84
CA ASN A 1067 -64.80 11.62 -45.70
C ASN A 1067 -65.78 10.49 -46.07
N SER A 1068 -66.07 9.58 -45.14
CA SER A 1068 -67.16 8.60 -45.27
C SER A 1068 -68.00 8.58 -44.00
N ILE A 1069 -69.32 8.53 -44.17
CA ILE A 1069 -70.29 8.60 -43.08
C ILE A 1069 -71.00 7.25 -42.98
N THR A 1070 -70.88 6.57 -41.84
CA THR A 1070 -71.55 5.29 -41.55
C THR A 1070 -72.67 5.48 -40.55
N VAL A 1071 -73.78 4.76 -40.72
CA VAL A 1071 -74.97 4.87 -39.84
C VAL A 1071 -75.31 3.52 -39.25
N THR A 1072 -75.39 3.45 -37.92
CA THR A 1072 -75.79 2.26 -37.16
C THR A 1072 -77.08 2.56 -36.42
N ALA A 1073 -78.11 1.72 -36.58
CA ALA A 1073 -79.37 1.86 -35.87
C ALA A 1073 -79.41 0.99 -34.62
N ALA A 1074 -80.01 1.48 -33.54
CA ALA A 1074 -80.37 0.65 -32.40
C ALA A 1074 -81.63 -0.15 -32.74
N THR A 1075 -81.53 -1.48 -32.76
CA THR A 1075 -82.64 -2.39 -33.01
C THR A 1075 -82.93 -3.28 -31.80
N THR A 1076 -84.08 -3.94 -31.80
CA THR A 1076 -84.50 -4.87 -30.75
C THR A 1076 -83.58 -6.08 -30.56
N SER A 1077 -82.69 -6.39 -31.51
CA SER A 1077 -81.66 -7.44 -31.37
C SER A 1077 -80.24 -6.91 -31.17
N GLY A 1078 -80.09 -5.60 -30.98
CA GLY A 1078 -78.80 -4.91 -30.82
C GLY A 1078 -78.50 -3.91 -31.95
N PRO A 1079 -77.32 -3.28 -31.93
CA PRO A 1079 -76.90 -2.32 -32.95
C PRO A 1079 -76.77 -2.99 -34.33
N LEU A 1080 -77.40 -2.42 -35.35
CA LEU A 1080 -77.36 -2.88 -36.74
C LEU A 1080 -76.71 -1.80 -37.62
N LEU A 1081 -75.60 -2.12 -38.28
CA LEU A 1081 -75.00 -1.23 -39.27
C LEU A 1081 -75.90 -1.17 -40.51
N LEU A 1082 -76.47 0.01 -40.78
CA LEU A 1082 -77.34 0.24 -41.95
C LEU A 1082 -76.53 0.44 -43.24
N GLY A 1083 -75.29 0.93 -43.11
CA GLY A 1083 -74.35 1.10 -44.22
C GLY A 1083 -73.67 2.47 -44.24
N THR A 1084 -73.03 2.76 -45.36
CA THR A 1084 -72.32 4.03 -45.62
C THR A 1084 -73.21 4.95 -46.44
N ALA A 1085 -73.41 6.19 -45.97
CA ALA A 1085 -74.22 7.19 -46.63
C ALA A 1085 -73.54 7.72 -47.90
N THR A 1086 -74.35 8.13 -48.88
CA THR A 1086 -73.86 8.84 -50.07
C THR A 1086 -73.64 10.31 -49.73
N LEU A 1087 -72.45 10.84 -50.00
CA LEU A 1087 -72.13 12.25 -49.83
C LEU A 1087 -72.34 13.02 -51.12
N SER A 1088 -72.96 14.19 -51.02
CA SER A 1088 -73.11 15.18 -52.10
C SER A 1088 -72.48 16.49 -51.66
N THR A 1089 -71.45 16.92 -52.37
CA THR A 1089 -70.68 18.13 -52.07
C THR A 1089 -71.56 19.38 -52.11
N THR A 1090 -71.29 20.32 -51.21
CA THR A 1090 -71.93 21.64 -51.11
C THR A 1090 -70.84 22.69 -50.88
N THR A 1091 -71.18 23.98 -50.97
CA THR A 1091 -70.22 25.08 -50.77
C THR A 1091 -69.63 25.17 -49.37
N SER A 1092 -70.24 24.55 -48.35
CA SER A 1092 -69.79 24.58 -46.95
C SER A 1092 -69.50 23.21 -46.34
N GLY A 1093 -69.32 22.17 -47.17
CA GLY A 1093 -69.13 20.79 -46.73
C GLY A 1093 -69.86 19.81 -47.65
N ALA A 1094 -70.52 18.78 -47.13
CA ALA A 1094 -71.39 17.88 -47.91
C ALA A 1094 -72.70 17.60 -47.18
N ARG A 1095 -73.76 17.34 -47.95
CA ARG A 1095 -74.95 16.66 -47.46
C ARG A 1095 -74.74 15.16 -47.60
N TRP A 1096 -75.16 14.38 -46.61
CA TRP A 1096 -75.12 12.93 -46.69
C TRP A 1096 -76.51 12.35 -46.51
N ARG A 1097 -76.79 11.23 -47.19
CA ARG A 1097 -78.04 10.48 -47.02
C ARG A 1097 -77.80 8.99 -47.15
N LEU A 1098 -78.42 8.22 -46.28
CA LEU A 1098 -78.52 6.78 -46.34
C LEU A 1098 -79.99 6.41 -46.39
N SER A 1099 -80.39 5.70 -47.45
CA SER A 1099 -81.68 5.03 -47.50
C SER A 1099 -81.47 3.55 -47.76
N THR A 1100 -81.98 2.71 -46.86
CA THR A 1100 -81.82 1.25 -46.96
C THR A 1100 -83.02 0.53 -46.38
N THR A 1101 -83.29 -0.68 -46.84
CA THR A 1101 -84.34 -1.53 -46.27
C THR A 1101 -83.72 -2.76 -45.62
N THR A 1102 -84.08 -2.98 -44.37
CA THR A 1102 -83.62 -4.12 -43.56
C THR A 1102 -84.79 -5.07 -43.33
N THR A 1103 -84.48 -6.35 -43.10
CA THR A 1103 -85.44 -7.38 -42.69
C THR A 1103 -85.01 -7.92 -41.32
N GLY A 1104 -85.96 -8.26 -40.45
CA GLY A 1104 -85.64 -8.81 -39.13
C GLY A 1104 -85.95 -7.84 -38.00
N SER A 1105 -85.02 -7.61 -37.08
CA SER A 1105 -85.30 -6.86 -35.85
C SER A 1105 -85.62 -5.38 -36.12
N GLY A 1106 -86.79 -4.94 -35.67
CA GLY A 1106 -87.25 -3.55 -35.80
C GLY A 1106 -86.52 -2.56 -34.87
N PRO A 1107 -86.78 -1.25 -35.02
CA PRO A 1107 -86.17 -0.21 -34.19
C PRO A 1107 -86.35 -0.47 -32.69
N ALA A 1108 -85.31 -0.23 -31.90
CA ALA A 1108 -85.42 -0.23 -30.43
C ALA A 1108 -86.33 0.91 -29.96
N THR A 1109 -86.78 0.87 -28.71
CA THR A 1109 -87.52 2.00 -28.09
C THR A 1109 -86.70 2.53 -26.92
N PRO A 1110 -86.23 3.80 -26.95
CA PRO A 1110 -86.40 4.78 -28.03
C PRO A 1110 -85.57 4.43 -29.27
N ALA A 1111 -86.09 4.76 -30.47
CA ALA A 1111 -85.41 4.48 -31.72
C ALA A 1111 -84.32 5.53 -31.94
N THR A 1112 -83.07 5.11 -32.12
CA THR A 1112 -81.92 6.00 -32.34
C THR A 1112 -81.00 5.45 -33.43
N VAL A 1113 -80.24 6.36 -34.04
CA VAL A 1113 -79.13 6.04 -34.93
C VAL A 1113 -77.87 6.75 -34.46
N THR A 1114 -76.75 6.05 -34.52
CA THR A 1114 -75.41 6.62 -34.33
C THR A 1114 -74.74 6.75 -35.69
N VAL A 1115 -74.32 7.97 -36.00
CA VAL A 1115 -73.65 8.35 -37.25
C VAL A 1115 -72.18 8.61 -36.93
N LYS A 1116 -71.28 8.02 -37.71
CA LYS A 1116 -69.84 8.16 -37.51
C LYS A 1116 -69.12 8.53 -38.80
N SER A 1117 -68.24 9.51 -38.70
CA SER A 1117 -67.30 9.92 -39.75
C SER A 1117 -65.99 9.14 -39.67
N ALA A 1118 -65.38 8.89 -40.83
CA ALA A 1118 -64.03 8.33 -40.93
C ALA A 1118 -62.96 9.24 -40.30
N LEU A 1119 -63.27 10.52 -40.08
CA LEU A 1119 -62.41 11.51 -39.42
C LEU A 1119 -62.59 11.55 -37.89
N GLY A 1120 -63.30 10.56 -37.32
CA GLY A 1120 -63.34 10.31 -35.87
C GLY A 1120 -64.54 10.90 -35.13
N GLN A 1121 -65.38 11.71 -35.78
CA GLN A 1121 -66.57 12.31 -35.17
C GLN A 1121 -67.78 11.37 -35.14
N SER A 1122 -68.55 11.40 -34.06
CA SER A 1122 -69.74 10.56 -33.88
C SER A 1122 -70.89 11.30 -33.21
N VAL A 1123 -72.09 11.16 -33.77
CA VAL A 1123 -73.31 11.81 -33.28
C VAL A 1123 -74.45 10.79 -33.21
N THR A 1124 -75.17 10.75 -32.09
CA THR A 1124 -76.37 9.92 -31.93
C THR A 1124 -77.62 10.79 -32.01
N ALA A 1125 -78.59 10.38 -32.83
CA ALA A 1125 -79.83 11.12 -33.06
C ALA A 1125 -81.06 10.21 -32.90
N PRO A 1126 -82.20 10.75 -32.41
CA PRO A 1126 -83.46 10.02 -32.38
C PRO A 1126 -84.00 9.78 -33.79
N VAL A 1127 -84.67 8.64 -33.98
CA VAL A 1127 -85.33 8.25 -35.22
C VAL A 1127 -86.83 8.32 -35.03
N SER A 1128 -87.52 9.02 -35.93
CA SER A 1128 -88.98 9.02 -35.97
C SER A 1128 -89.48 7.77 -36.70
N ILE A 1129 -90.26 6.93 -36.01
CA ILE A 1129 -90.92 5.76 -36.59
C ILE A 1129 -92.19 6.23 -37.32
N ARG A 1130 -92.33 5.86 -38.60
CA ARG A 1130 -93.45 6.24 -39.48
C ARG A 1130 -94.18 5.07 -40.10
#